data_AF-A0A2D3L705-F1
#
_entry.id   AF-A0A2D3L705-F1
#
_cell.length_a   1.000
_cell.length_b   1.000
_cell.length_c   1.000
_cell.angle_alpha   90.00
_cell.angle_beta   90.00
_cell.angle_gamma   90.00
#
_symmetry.space_group_name_H-M   'P 1'
#
loop_
_entity.id
_entity.type
_entity.pdbx_description
1 polymer ?
#
loop_
_entity_poly.entity_id
_entity_poly.type
_entity_poly.pdbx_seq_one_letter_code
_entity_poly.pdbx_strand_id
1 'polypeptide(L)'
;MNFKEKLTSVLELLNLKQKFDDKTLSNEEFNSLVAEYSKKYQVTLNDDLAAEQAAKKTEEQKVEFQKTLNAIQEVLDGSSPASTVNNEEGTQPAQQTNASVESIIEGINGLRADFNALAKKATPDVPEHTVNSAPVSINGFSNTPTYLFGIEHPMFSMKERWNKIAANPRAVAALPEVDEQTDGVAFHKAACQYAKSLKNRYQYLQENKLLDAAALAAGKYSTNYEGVEKAGVGDQFVILRQDALIARVLQVRDMTQFFPVAYGYQDRALVFNTFFDEVSQAYQSGEVFKGGMKIENHMGYVDDAMIKMEWGPMKELERKYIGYLNKEGSDPIKWTMIEYQLLNTLITAQVEQNKRRMRGIYVKPEQGVAGSYNNAGTGILYTLLRYVHQYDIKPHASDVYRSYAQATMLAAVQEFVADVRASVTEDMDIDQHCIYLNKNHQAWWIKNVRATYGKDTDFSGPMGALNVVPDSTVRIIWLPYLGQLPFMMLHQPGNIQFLEFVPGEMLSMKMQEQMEQVRAWSTWKEGCSASFTGRRFDTKKAMDDNNYEWQQIFINLFAATITDKVDANKGFWQVTGSTTTQDTYTDIENAKDGVAYCIECGNKTHLPKIAKSGKFANITAAFTASEVGDYIMVILGNDGNFRELERCVGGKRTINKELQPNVPGGR
;
A
#
# COMPACT_ATOMS: atom_id res chain seq x y z
N MET A 1 -45.29 -60.97 -3.31
CA MET A 1 -44.23 -60.61 -2.35
C MET A 1 -44.87 -60.35 -1.01
N ASN A 2 -44.35 -60.95 0.05
CA ASN A 2 -44.74 -60.58 1.41
C ASN A 2 -44.18 -59.19 1.76
N PHE A 3 -44.66 -58.60 2.86
CA PHE A 3 -44.25 -57.26 3.28
C PHE A 3 -42.71 -57.10 3.40
N LYS A 4 -42.04 -58.11 3.97
CA LYS A 4 -40.58 -58.10 4.17
C LYS A 4 -39.81 -58.08 2.84
N GLU A 5 -40.24 -58.87 1.86
CA GLU A 5 -39.65 -58.90 0.53
C GLU A 5 -39.83 -57.56 -0.20
N LYS A 6 -41.02 -56.94 -0.06
CA LYS A 6 -41.28 -55.61 -0.61
C LYS A 6 -40.36 -54.56 0.04
N LEU A 7 -40.23 -54.58 1.36
CA LEU A 7 -39.40 -53.63 2.11
C LEU A 7 -37.92 -53.78 1.74
N THR A 8 -37.42 -55.02 1.74
CA THR A 8 -36.03 -55.33 1.37
C THR A 8 -35.72 -54.90 -0.06
N SER A 9 -36.66 -55.10 -1.00
CA SER A 9 -36.47 -54.71 -2.41
C SER A 9 -36.34 -53.19 -2.59
N VAL A 10 -37.02 -52.39 -1.79
CA VAL A 10 -36.92 -50.91 -1.87
C VAL A 10 -35.65 -50.43 -1.16
N LEU A 11 -35.29 -51.05 -0.04
CA LEU A 11 -34.01 -50.80 0.64
C LEU A 11 -32.80 -51.08 -0.27
N GLU A 12 -32.85 -52.16 -1.06
CA GLU A 12 -31.82 -52.47 -2.05
C GLU A 12 -31.82 -51.48 -3.21
N LEU A 13 -32.99 -51.10 -3.73
CA LEU A 13 -33.11 -50.12 -4.82
C LEU A 13 -32.47 -48.77 -4.45
N LEU A 14 -32.62 -48.34 -3.19
CA LEU A 14 -32.08 -47.09 -2.68
C LEU A 14 -30.64 -47.21 -2.16
N ASN A 15 -30.02 -48.41 -2.22
CA ASN A 15 -28.72 -48.72 -1.61
C ASN A 15 -28.67 -48.45 -0.08
N LEU A 16 -29.81 -48.57 0.62
CA LEU A 16 -29.95 -48.28 2.06
C LEU A 16 -29.96 -49.55 2.94
N LYS A 17 -29.90 -50.74 2.34
CA LYS A 17 -29.99 -52.02 3.06
C LYS A 17 -28.99 -52.12 4.23
N GLN A 18 -27.72 -51.82 3.97
CA GLN A 18 -26.68 -51.90 5.00
C GLN A 18 -26.92 -50.89 6.13
N LYS A 19 -27.30 -49.65 5.80
CA LYS A 19 -27.65 -48.64 6.81
C LYS A 19 -28.88 -49.03 7.64
N PHE A 20 -29.83 -49.75 7.04
CA PHE A 20 -31.05 -50.22 7.71
C PHE A 20 -30.73 -51.34 8.69
N ASP A 21 -29.88 -52.28 8.28
CA ASP A 21 -29.37 -53.33 9.14
C ASP A 21 -28.51 -52.75 10.29
N ASP A 22 -27.71 -51.72 10.00
CA ASP A 22 -26.86 -51.02 10.96
C ASP A 22 -27.62 -49.99 11.83
N LYS A 23 -28.92 -49.77 11.56
CA LYS A 23 -29.80 -48.84 12.30
C LYS A 23 -29.35 -47.37 12.25
N THR A 24 -28.77 -46.94 11.13
CA THR A 24 -28.18 -45.60 10.94
C THR A 24 -28.87 -44.76 9.86
N LEU A 25 -30.09 -45.12 9.43
CA LEU A 25 -30.83 -44.30 8.46
C LEU A 25 -31.15 -42.92 9.05
N SER A 26 -30.88 -41.87 8.27
CA SER A 26 -31.39 -40.54 8.57
C SER A 26 -32.89 -40.41 8.28
N ASN A 27 -33.53 -39.39 8.85
CA ASN A 27 -34.94 -39.07 8.62
C ASN A 27 -35.28 -38.84 7.14
N GLU A 28 -34.37 -38.25 6.38
CA GLU A 28 -34.56 -37.98 4.94
C GLU A 28 -34.47 -39.28 4.11
N GLU A 29 -33.52 -40.15 4.43
CA GLU A 29 -33.35 -41.46 3.80
C GLU A 29 -34.55 -42.37 4.12
N PHE A 30 -35.05 -42.34 5.35
CA PHE A 30 -36.23 -43.11 5.76
C PHE A 30 -37.50 -42.60 5.06
N ASN A 31 -37.70 -41.29 4.93
CA ASN A 31 -38.82 -40.75 4.15
C ASN A 31 -38.73 -41.12 2.66
N SER A 32 -37.52 -41.12 2.10
CA SER A 32 -37.27 -41.57 0.72
C SER A 32 -37.63 -43.05 0.53
N LEU A 33 -37.31 -43.90 1.51
CA LEU A 33 -37.75 -45.30 1.54
C LEU A 33 -39.28 -45.42 1.53
N VAL A 34 -39.98 -44.70 2.41
CA VAL A 34 -41.46 -44.76 2.49
C VAL A 34 -42.11 -44.24 1.19
N ALA A 35 -41.57 -43.18 0.60
CA ALA A 35 -42.07 -42.60 -0.64
C ALA A 35 -41.87 -43.56 -1.83
N GLU A 36 -40.66 -44.11 -1.99
CA GLU A 36 -40.35 -45.03 -3.09
C GLU A 36 -41.09 -46.37 -2.92
N TYR A 37 -41.32 -46.83 -1.68
CA TYR A 37 -42.17 -47.99 -1.40
C TYR A 37 -43.60 -47.76 -1.90
N SER A 38 -44.17 -46.61 -1.55
CA SER A 38 -45.53 -46.24 -1.95
C SER A 38 -45.65 -46.08 -3.47
N LYS A 39 -44.63 -45.53 -4.12
CA LYS A 39 -44.56 -45.36 -5.58
C LYS A 39 -44.41 -46.69 -6.32
N LYS A 40 -43.54 -47.58 -5.84
CA LYS A 40 -43.23 -48.87 -6.48
C LYS A 40 -44.37 -49.88 -6.37
N TYR A 41 -45.04 -49.93 -5.22
CA TYR A 41 -46.10 -50.92 -4.97
C TYR A 41 -47.52 -50.34 -5.00
N GLN A 42 -47.67 -49.03 -5.21
CA GLN A 42 -48.95 -48.32 -5.24
C GLN A 42 -49.82 -48.51 -3.98
N VAL A 43 -49.20 -48.87 -2.85
CA VAL A 43 -49.81 -49.04 -1.52
C VAL A 43 -48.90 -48.37 -0.50
N THR A 44 -49.45 -47.69 0.50
CA THR A 44 -48.62 -47.05 1.52
C THR A 44 -48.01 -48.08 2.46
N LEU A 45 -46.82 -47.79 3.01
CA LEU A 45 -46.17 -48.67 3.97
C LEU A 45 -47.07 -48.97 5.19
N ASN A 46 -47.85 -47.98 5.63
CA ASN A 46 -48.78 -48.11 6.75
C ASN A 46 -49.95 -49.06 6.43
N ASP A 47 -50.51 -48.96 5.23
CA ASP A 47 -51.62 -49.81 4.80
C ASP A 47 -51.16 -51.26 4.63
N ASP A 48 -49.97 -51.48 4.08
CA ASP A 48 -49.41 -52.83 3.91
C ASP A 48 -49.02 -53.42 5.27
N LEU A 49 -48.49 -52.64 6.22
CA LEU A 49 -48.24 -53.06 7.61
C LEU A 49 -49.54 -53.50 8.33
N ALA A 50 -50.61 -52.71 8.21
CA ALA A 50 -51.90 -53.01 8.81
C ALA A 50 -52.56 -54.25 8.16
N ALA A 51 -52.47 -54.38 6.84
CA ALA A 51 -52.96 -55.55 6.12
C ALA A 51 -52.18 -56.82 6.49
N GLU A 52 -50.86 -56.70 6.65
CA GLU A 52 -49.95 -57.78 7.01
C GLU A 52 -50.11 -58.24 8.47
N GLN A 53 -50.63 -57.39 9.36
CA GLN A 53 -51.05 -57.72 10.73
C GLN A 53 -52.42 -58.42 10.76
N ALA A 54 -53.35 -58.01 9.89
CA ALA A 54 -54.70 -58.59 9.79
C ALA A 54 -54.74 -59.97 9.09
N ALA A 55 -53.68 -60.33 8.36
CA ALA A 55 -53.58 -61.61 7.65
C ALA A 55 -53.43 -62.81 8.61
N LYS A 56 -54.19 -63.89 8.36
CA LYS A 56 -54.06 -65.17 9.11
C LYS A 56 -52.75 -65.86 8.73
N LYS A 57 -51.75 -65.77 9.61
CA LYS A 57 -50.38 -66.27 9.40
C LYS A 57 -50.05 -67.47 10.29
N THR A 58 -49.14 -68.32 9.81
CA THR A 58 -48.47 -69.36 10.61
C THR A 58 -47.57 -68.75 11.68
N GLU A 59 -47.27 -69.49 12.74
CA GLU A 59 -46.55 -68.98 13.90
C GLU A 59 -45.13 -68.49 13.57
N GLU A 60 -44.46 -69.12 12.59
CA GLU A 60 -43.16 -68.68 12.07
C GLU A 60 -43.23 -67.31 11.37
N GLN A 61 -44.29 -67.07 10.58
CA GLN A 61 -44.50 -65.80 9.88
C GLN A 61 -44.85 -64.66 10.83
N LYS A 62 -45.50 -64.96 11.97
CA LYS A 62 -45.74 -63.97 13.03
C LYS A 62 -44.44 -63.56 13.71
N VAL A 63 -43.55 -64.50 14.00
CA VAL A 63 -42.23 -64.21 14.59
C VAL A 63 -41.36 -63.39 13.63
N GLU A 64 -41.36 -63.73 12.34
CA GLU A 64 -40.60 -62.97 11.33
C GLU A 64 -41.17 -61.56 11.11
N PHE A 65 -42.50 -61.42 11.10
CA PHE A 65 -43.14 -60.11 11.05
C PHE A 65 -42.79 -59.29 12.29
N GLN A 66 -42.84 -59.87 13.49
CA GLN A 66 -42.46 -59.19 14.73
C GLN A 66 -41.00 -58.73 14.73
N LYS A 67 -40.07 -59.53 14.21
CA LYS A 67 -38.67 -59.11 14.02
C LYS A 67 -38.57 -57.91 13.07
N THR A 68 -39.38 -57.90 12.02
CA THR A 68 -39.42 -56.79 11.05
C THR A 68 -39.99 -55.52 11.70
N LEU A 69 -41.02 -55.63 12.53
CA LEU A 69 -41.57 -54.51 13.30
C LEU A 69 -40.55 -53.93 14.28
N ASN A 70 -39.87 -54.79 15.05
CA ASN A 70 -38.85 -54.34 15.99
C ASN A 70 -37.69 -53.63 15.27
N ALA A 71 -37.27 -54.12 14.10
CA ALA A 71 -36.23 -53.45 13.28
C ALA A 71 -36.68 -52.07 12.78
N ILE A 72 -37.93 -51.93 12.34
CA ILE A 72 -38.47 -50.63 11.91
C ILE A 72 -38.55 -49.65 13.09
N GLN A 73 -39.01 -50.11 14.25
CA GLN A 73 -39.09 -49.27 15.45
C GLN A 73 -37.71 -48.77 15.90
N GLU A 74 -36.70 -49.64 15.92
CA GLU A 74 -35.34 -49.22 16.31
C GLU A 74 -34.72 -48.20 15.34
N VAL A 75 -35.06 -48.27 14.04
CA VAL A 75 -34.66 -47.26 13.04
C VAL A 75 -35.40 -45.94 13.27
N LEU A 76 -36.68 -45.98 13.63
CA LEU A 76 -37.46 -44.79 14.00
C LEU A 76 -36.92 -44.12 15.27
N ASP A 77 -36.54 -44.89 16.28
CA ASP A 77 -35.99 -44.37 17.54
C ASP A 77 -34.58 -43.78 17.33
N GLY A 78 -33.73 -44.43 16.52
CA GLY A 78 -32.37 -43.98 16.20
C GLY A 78 -32.30 -42.73 15.32
N SER A 79 -33.42 -42.30 14.73
CA SER A 79 -33.51 -41.16 13.82
C SER A 79 -34.12 -39.90 14.47
N SER A 80 -34.46 -39.96 15.76
CA SER A 80 -34.89 -38.80 16.55
C SER A 80 -33.71 -37.86 16.92
N PRO A 81 -33.87 -36.52 16.90
CA PRO A 81 -32.81 -35.60 17.33
C PRO A 81 -32.53 -35.73 18.83
N ALA A 82 -31.27 -35.69 19.24
CA ALA A 82 -30.85 -35.68 20.64
C ALA A 82 -31.49 -34.50 21.40
N SER A 83 -32.58 -34.77 22.13
CA SER A 83 -33.11 -33.87 23.14
C SER A 83 -32.15 -33.79 24.33
N THR A 84 -31.76 -32.57 24.70
CA THR A 84 -30.96 -32.22 25.87
C THR A 84 -31.48 -32.90 27.13
N VAL A 85 -30.69 -33.82 27.69
CA VAL A 85 -30.93 -34.48 28.98
C VAL A 85 -30.39 -33.56 30.07
N ASN A 86 -31.28 -33.01 30.91
CA ASN A 86 -30.93 -32.62 32.27
C ASN A 86 -30.94 -33.89 33.11
N ASN A 87 -29.81 -34.18 33.75
CA ASN A 87 -29.64 -35.31 34.65
C ASN A 87 -30.50 -35.14 35.91
N GLU A 88 -31.20 -36.19 36.32
CA GLU A 88 -31.23 -36.68 37.70
C GLU A 88 -31.62 -38.16 37.73
N GLU A 89 -31.14 -38.87 38.77
CA GLU A 89 -30.71 -40.27 38.77
C GLU A 89 -31.81 -41.35 38.86
N GLY A 90 -31.53 -42.50 38.22
CA GLY A 90 -31.65 -43.83 38.82
C GLY A 90 -32.97 -44.62 38.67
N THR A 91 -33.02 -45.63 37.79
CA THR A 91 -32.91 -47.08 38.12
C THR A 91 -33.45 -48.01 37.02
N GLN A 92 -32.56 -48.92 36.58
CA GLN A 92 -32.78 -50.29 36.09
C GLN A 92 -33.57 -50.60 34.78
N PRO A 93 -33.19 -51.69 34.07
CA PRO A 93 -33.38 -51.87 32.63
C PRO A 93 -34.79 -52.35 32.29
N ALA A 94 -35.52 -51.58 31.49
CA ALA A 94 -36.82 -51.97 30.97
C ALA A 94 -36.65 -53.05 29.88
N GLN A 95 -37.34 -54.17 30.07
CA GLN A 95 -37.55 -55.24 29.10
C GLN A 95 -37.97 -54.66 27.75
N GLN A 96 -37.37 -55.15 26.65
CA GLN A 96 -37.81 -54.86 25.27
C GLN A 96 -39.29 -55.23 25.11
N THR A 97 -40.17 -54.24 25.18
CA THR A 97 -41.55 -54.34 24.72
C THR A 97 -41.50 -54.51 23.20
N ASN A 98 -42.07 -55.59 22.68
CA ASN A 98 -42.20 -55.80 21.23
C ASN A 98 -42.95 -54.62 20.59
N ALA A 99 -42.44 -54.11 19.47
CA ALA A 99 -43.04 -52.98 18.77
C ALA A 99 -44.43 -53.34 18.25
N SER A 100 -45.41 -52.46 18.44
CA SER A 100 -46.75 -52.62 17.86
C SER A 100 -46.82 -51.92 16.50
N VAL A 101 -47.73 -52.38 15.65
CA VAL A 101 -47.96 -51.72 14.35
C VAL A 101 -48.49 -50.30 14.56
N GLU A 102 -49.30 -50.09 15.60
CA GLU A 102 -49.80 -48.75 15.94
C GLU A 102 -48.66 -47.78 16.32
N SER A 103 -47.67 -48.21 17.12
CA SER A 103 -46.55 -47.35 17.52
C SER A 103 -45.67 -46.96 16.34
N ILE A 104 -45.47 -47.90 15.41
CA ILE A 104 -44.70 -47.67 14.18
C ILE A 104 -45.42 -46.71 13.24
N ILE A 105 -46.74 -46.86 13.07
CA ILE A 105 -47.54 -45.96 12.23
C ILE A 105 -47.54 -44.54 12.82
N GLU A 106 -47.66 -44.40 14.14
CA GLU A 106 -47.54 -43.10 14.83
C GLU A 106 -46.16 -42.47 14.63
N GLY A 107 -45.08 -43.25 14.79
CA GLY A 107 -43.71 -42.79 14.53
C GLY A 107 -43.49 -42.33 13.08
N ILE A 108 -43.98 -43.08 12.10
CA ILE A 108 -43.90 -42.72 10.66
C ILE A 108 -44.68 -41.42 10.39
N ASN A 109 -45.86 -41.26 10.97
CA ASN A 109 -46.66 -40.05 10.80
C ASN A 109 -46.04 -38.83 11.49
N GLY A 110 -45.42 -39.02 12.67
CA GLY A 110 -44.65 -38.00 13.39
C GLY A 110 -43.46 -37.50 12.56
N LEU A 111 -42.63 -38.41 12.03
CA LEU A 111 -41.50 -38.05 11.17
C LEU A 111 -41.93 -37.33 9.89
N ARG A 112 -43.07 -37.67 9.30
CA ARG A 112 -43.63 -36.93 8.16
C ARG A 112 -44.09 -35.52 8.55
N ALA A 113 -44.65 -35.34 9.75
CA ALA A 113 -45.04 -34.04 10.25
C ALA A 113 -43.80 -33.15 10.51
N ASP A 114 -42.76 -33.72 11.11
CA ASP A 114 -41.48 -33.04 11.35
C ASP A 114 -40.75 -32.73 10.05
N PHE A 115 -40.73 -33.65 9.09
CA PHE A 115 -40.18 -33.40 7.76
C PHE A 115 -40.96 -32.33 7.01
N ASN A 116 -42.30 -32.32 7.08
CA ASN A 116 -43.10 -31.25 6.50
C ASN A 116 -42.88 -29.90 7.21
N ALA A 117 -42.60 -29.90 8.51
CA ALA A 117 -42.23 -28.71 9.26
C ALA A 117 -40.81 -28.22 8.89
N LEU A 118 -39.86 -29.14 8.68
CA LEU A 118 -38.51 -28.88 8.17
C LEU A 118 -38.52 -28.41 6.72
N ALA A 119 -39.34 -29.01 5.85
CA ALA A 119 -39.52 -28.59 4.46
C ALA A 119 -40.22 -27.22 4.35
N LYS A 120 -41.12 -26.89 5.30
CA LYS A 120 -41.68 -25.53 5.43
C LYS A 120 -40.70 -24.53 6.06
N LYS A 121 -39.70 -25.02 6.81
CA LYS A 121 -38.55 -24.26 7.32
C LYS A 121 -37.35 -24.27 6.38
N ALA A 122 -37.42 -24.97 5.24
CA ALA A 122 -36.44 -24.86 4.19
C ALA A 122 -36.54 -23.43 3.68
N THR A 123 -35.67 -22.58 4.22
CA THR A 123 -35.42 -21.26 3.68
C THR A 123 -35.23 -21.45 2.19
N PRO A 124 -35.90 -20.66 1.34
CA PRO A 124 -35.63 -20.70 -0.10
C PRO A 124 -34.11 -20.68 -0.29
N ASP A 125 -33.62 -21.49 -1.24
CA ASP A 125 -32.24 -21.40 -1.72
C ASP A 125 -32.12 -20.06 -2.45
N VAL A 126 -32.08 -18.99 -1.64
CA VAL A 126 -31.59 -17.70 -2.06
C VAL A 126 -30.11 -17.97 -2.25
N PRO A 127 -29.55 -17.73 -3.46
CA PRO A 127 -28.12 -17.86 -3.68
C PRO A 127 -27.45 -17.25 -2.47
N GLU A 128 -26.62 -18.07 -1.78
CA GLU A 128 -25.90 -17.75 -0.55
C GLU A 128 -25.86 -16.25 -0.47
N HIS A 129 -26.73 -15.67 0.39
CA HIS A 129 -26.83 -14.23 0.49
C HIS A 129 -25.37 -13.84 0.72
N THR A 130 -24.72 -13.38 -0.35
CA THR A 130 -23.68 -12.41 -0.27
C THR A 130 -24.45 -11.40 0.53
N VAL A 131 -24.16 -11.39 1.83
CA VAL A 131 -24.35 -10.24 2.64
C VAL A 131 -23.43 -9.26 1.91
N ASN A 132 -23.97 -8.68 0.82
CA ASN A 132 -23.90 -7.27 0.57
C ASN A 132 -24.44 -6.70 1.87
N SER A 133 -23.58 -6.73 2.89
CA SER A 133 -23.64 -5.81 4.00
C SER A 133 -23.73 -4.51 3.23
N ALA A 134 -24.93 -3.92 3.22
CA ALA A 134 -25.06 -2.57 2.76
C ALA A 134 -23.91 -1.86 3.48
N PRO A 135 -22.91 -1.33 2.77
CA PRO A 135 -21.66 -0.91 3.39
C PRO A 135 -22.09 -0.01 4.54
N VAL A 136 -21.76 -0.46 5.76
CA VAL A 136 -22.18 0.21 6.97
C VAL A 136 -21.83 1.68 6.77
N SER A 137 -22.85 2.54 6.78
CA SER A 137 -22.64 3.92 6.32
C SER A 137 -21.56 4.56 7.17
N ILE A 138 -20.58 5.22 6.55
CA ILE A 138 -19.51 5.97 7.24
C ILE A 138 -20.11 6.94 8.28
N ASN A 139 -21.34 7.41 8.03
CA ASN A 139 -22.06 8.36 8.86
C ASN A 139 -22.82 7.71 10.03
N GLY A 140 -22.78 6.39 10.21
CA GLY A 140 -23.50 5.71 11.28
C GLY A 140 -25.00 5.51 11.02
N PHE A 141 -25.75 5.27 12.09
CA PHE A 141 -27.22 5.20 12.15
C PHE A 141 -27.81 6.55 12.61
N SER A 142 -29.09 6.56 13.01
CA SER A 142 -29.72 7.72 13.66
C SER A 142 -29.16 7.94 15.07
N ASN A 143 -29.08 9.20 15.51
CA ASN A 143 -28.64 9.57 16.86
C ASN A 143 -29.50 8.90 17.95
N THR A 144 -28.87 8.44 19.03
CA THR A 144 -29.54 7.97 20.25
C THR A 144 -29.36 8.99 21.38
N PRO A 145 -30.13 8.92 22.49
CA PRO A 145 -29.93 9.81 23.63
C PRO A 145 -28.53 9.73 24.25
N THR A 146 -27.85 8.59 24.08
CA THR A 146 -26.55 8.28 24.69
C THR A 146 -25.39 8.38 23.71
N TYR A 147 -25.61 8.22 22.40
CA TYR A 147 -24.57 8.19 21.38
C TYR A 147 -24.95 8.90 20.06
N LEU A 148 -24.01 9.68 19.53
CA LEU A 148 -24.07 10.31 18.21
C LEU A 148 -24.02 9.23 17.12
N PHE A 149 -24.84 9.39 16.09
CA PHE A 149 -25.05 8.43 15.00
C PHE A 149 -25.45 7.01 15.47
N GLY A 150 -25.90 6.86 16.72
CA GLY A 150 -26.23 5.56 17.30
C GLY A 150 -25.04 4.61 17.43
N ILE A 151 -23.81 5.14 17.43
CA ILE A 151 -22.57 4.35 17.50
C ILE A 151 -22.15 4.22 18.96
N GLU A 152 -22.28 3.02 19.54
CA GLU A 152 -21.92 2.75 20.94
C GLU A 152 -20.39 2.68 21.15
N HIS A 153 -19.74 3.85 21.15
CA HIS A 153 -18.30 3.99 21.40
C HIS A 153 -18.03 5.32 22.13
N PRO A 154 -17.03 5.39 23.06
CA PRO A 154 -16.76 6.60 23.86
C PRO A 154 -16.59 7.88 23.03
N MET A 155 -15.97 7.77 21.85
CA MET A 155 -15.77 8.90 20.92
C MET A 155 -17.08 9.54 20.46
N PHE A 156 -18.17 8.77 20.37
CA PHE A 156 -19.49 9.23 19.94
C PHE A 156 -20.43 9.47 21.13
N SER A 157 -19.94 9.44 22.37
CA SER A 157 -20.80 9.65 23.53
C SER A 157 -21.48 11.02 23.48
N MET A 158 -22.81 11.05 23.63
CA MET A 158 -23.59 12.28 23.80
C MET A 158 -23.32 12.96 25.16
N LYS A 159 -22.38 12.47 25.97
CA LYS A 159 -21.81 13.21 27.11
C LYS A 159 -20.93 14.35 26.64
N GLU A 160 -20.19 14.14 25.56
CA GLU A 160 -19.24 15.09 25.00
C GLU A 160 -19.95 16.25 24.31
N ARG A 161 -19.45 17.47 24.51
CA ARG A 161 -20.06 18.70 24.00
C ARG A 161 -20.19 18.68 22.47
N TRP A 162 -19.11 18.34 21.76
CA TRP A 162 -19.07 18.33 20.29
C TRP A 162 -20.05 17.32 19.69
N ASN A 163 -20.32 16.21 20.36
CA ASN A 163 -21.29 15.21 19.89
C ASN A 163 -22.74 15.70 20.04
N LYS A 164 -23.06 16.40 21.14
CA LYS A 164 -24.38 17.05 21.30
C LYS A 164 -24.65 18.09 20.22
N ILE A 165 -23.62 18.85 19.85
CA ILE A 165 -23.69 19.88 18.81
C ILE A 165 -23.87 19.26 17.43
N ALA A 166 -23.10 18.23 17.10
CA ALA A 166 -23.23 17.48 15.84
C ALA A 166 -24.62 16.81 15.72
N ALA A 167 -25.19 16.31 16.83
CA ALA A 167 -26.50 15.68 16.83
C ALA A 167 -27.66 16.67 16.65
N ASN A 168 -27.56 17.84 17.28
CA ASN A 168 -28.53 18.91 17.14
C ASN A 168 -27.85 20.29 17.21
N PRO A 169 -27.56 20.91 16.06
CA PRO A 169 -26.98 22.24 15.97
C PRO A 169 -27.69 23.35 16.75
N ARG A 170 -29.01 23.21 16.95
CA ARG A 170 -29.82 24.20 17.68
C ARG A 170 -29.68 24.08 19.19
N ALA A 171 -29.13 22.96 19.68
CA ALA A 171 -28.87 22.75 21.10
C ALA A 171 -27.72 23.61 21.64
N VAL A 172 -26.87 24.18 20.77
CA VAL A 172 -25.76 25.08 21.13
C VAL A 172 -26.24 26.21 22.04
N ALA A 173 -27.40 26.80 21.76
CA ALA A 173 -27.95 27.91 22.55
C ALA A 173 -28.41 27.50 23.98
N ALA A 174 -28.58 26.21 24.23
CA ALA A 174 -29.01 25.66 25.52
C ALA A 174 -27.85 25.01 26.31
N LEU A 175 -26.65 24.94 25.73
CA LEU A 175 -25.44 24.47 26.40
C LEU A 175 -24.80 25.63 27.17
N PRO A 176 -24.09 25.37 28.29
CA PRO A 176 -23.26 26.37 28.95
C PRO A 176 -22.22 26.95 27.98
N GLU A 177 -21.69 28.14 28.25
CA GLU A 177 -20.59 28.70 27.45
C GLU A 177 -19.44 27.70 27.35
N VAL A 178 -18.71 27.72 26.23
CA VAL A 178 -17.57 26.84 26.01
C VAL A 178 -16.50 27.15 27.04
N ASP A 179 -16.10 26.15 27.82
CA ASP A 179 -14.92 26.25 28.68
C ASP A 179 -13.72 25.64 27.95
N GLU A 180 -12.86 26.48 27.38
CA GLU A 180 -11.66 26.04 26.67
C GLU A 180 -10.70 25.23 27.56
N GLN A 181 -10.69 25.45 28.88
CA GLN A 181 -9.80 24.75 29.81
C GLN A 181 -10.25 23.33 30.14
N THR A 182 -11.55 23.03 29.98
CA THR A 182 -12.10 21.69 30.24
C THR A 182 -12.61 21.02 28.97
N ASP A 183 -13.51 21.65 28.23
CA ASP A 183 -14.07 21.13 26.97
C ASP A 183 -13.01 21.10 25.86
N GLY A 184 -12.16 22.13 25.75
CA GLY A 184 -11.08 22.21 24.76
C GLY A 184 -10.02 21.13 24.97
N VAL A 185 -9.51 21.00 26.21
CA VAL A 185 -8.51 19.97 26.57
C VAL A 185 -9.03 18.55 26.33
N ALA A 186 -10.29 18.27 26.70
CA ALA A 186 -10.92 16.97 26.46
C ALA A 186 -11.01 16.66 24.95
N PHE A 187 -11.38 17.66 24.16
CA PHE A 187 -11.50 17.54 22.72
C PHE A 187 -10.15 17.32 22.00
N HIS A 188 -9.10 18.07 22.35
CA HIS A 188 -7.75 17.87 21.79
C HIS A 188 -7.20 16.48 22.12
N LYS A 189 -7.47 16.00 23.34
CA LYS A 189 -7.12 14.64 23.76
C LYS A 189 -7.82 13.59 22.89
N ALA A 190 -9.11 13.76 22.63
CA ALA A 190 -9.88 12.87 21.76
C ALA A 190 -9.36 12.89 20.31
N ALA A 191 -9.04 14.07 19.76
CA ALA A 191 -8.45 14.21 18.42
C ALA A 191 -7.07 13.54 18.31
N CYS A 192 -6.20 13.71 19.30
CA CYS A 192 -4.90 13.04 19.36
C CYS A 192 -5.03 11.52 19.50
N GLN A 193 -5.99 11.03 20.28
CA GLN A 193 -6.28 9.60 20.41
C GLN A 193 -6.77 9.03 19.07
N TYR A 194 -7.63 9.75 18.35
CA TYR A 194 -8.07 9.36 17.02
C TYR A 194 -6.90 9.29 16.02
N ALA A 195 -6.02 10.29 15.98
CA ALA A 195 -4.83 10.27 15.11
C ALA A 195 -3.85 9.12 15.44
N LYS A 196 -3.69 8.76 16.72
CA LYS A 196 -2.93 7.56 17.13
C LYS A 196 -3.60 6.28 16.66
N SER A 197 -4.92 6.17 16.81
CA SER A 197 -5.69 5.01 16.32
C SER A 197 -5.63 4.87 14.80
N LEU A 198 -5.61 5.98 14.06
CA LEU A 198 -5.43 6.02 12.60
C LEU A 198 -4.06 5.48 12.18
N LYS A 199 -2.97 5.86 12.88
CA LYS A 199 -1.64 5.28 12.68
C LYS A 199 -1.65 3.76 12.90
N ASN A 200 -2.22 3.30 14.00
CA ASN A 200 -2.27 1.87 14.33
C ASN A 200 -3.07 1.08 13.28
N ARG A 201 -4.20 1.63 12.80
CA ARG A 201 -4.98 1.01 11.71
C ARG A 201 -4.17 0.95 10.42
N TYR A 202 -3.44 2.00 10.07
CA TYR A 202 -2.56 2.00 8.90
C TYR A 202 -1.47 0.91 9.00
N GLN A 203 -0.83 0.76 10.16
CA GLN A 203 0.16 -0.30 10.40
C GLN A 203 -0.45 -1.69 10.25
N TYR A 204 -1.62 -1.92 10.86
CA TYR A 204 -2.34 -3.18 10.73
C TYR A 204 -2.63 -3.52 9.26
N LEU A 205 -3.13 -2.54 8.48
CA LEU A 205 -3.39 -2.73 7.05
C LEU A 205 -2.10 -3.04 6.26
N GLN A 206 -0.97 -2.44 6.64
CA GLN A 206 0.33 -2.71 6.03
C GLN A 206 0.82 -4.14 6.33
N GLU A 207 0.75 -4.58 7.59
CA GLU A 207 1.19 -5.90 8.04
C GLU A 207 0.37 -7.02 7.39
N ASN A 208 -0.93 -6.79 7.20
CA ASN A 208 -1.85 -7.76 6.61
C ASN A 208 -1.98 -7.64 5.07
N LYS A 209 -1.18 -6.78 4.43
CA LYS A 209 -1.21 -6.54 2.96
C LYS A 209 -2.58 -6.08 2.43
N LEU A 210 -3.28 -5.27 3.21
CA LEU A 210 -4.63 -4.74 2.93
C LEU A 210 -4.65 -3.24 2.57
N LEU A 211 -3.49 -2.63 2.30
CA LEU A 211 -3.39 -1.24 1.83
C LEU A 211 -3.77 -1.10 0.36
N ASP A 212 -5.06 -1.21 0.07
CA ASP A 212 -5.63 -0.96 -1.25
C ASP A 212 -6.67 0.15 -1.15
N ALA A 213 -6.44 1.27 -1.83
CA ALA A 213 -7.29 2.45 -1.74
C ALA A 213 -8.72 2.21 -2.25
N ALA A 214 -8.91 1.40 -3.28
CA ALA A 214 -10.23 1.10 -3.84
C ALA A 214 -10.99 0.12 -2.93
N ALA A 215 -10.32 -0.90 -2.42
CA ALA A 215 -10.89 -1.85 -1.47
C ALA A 215 -11.27 -1.19 -0.14
N LEU A 216 -10.41 -0.31 0.38
CA LEU A 216 -10.67 0.46 1.61
C LEU A 216 -11.85 1.43 1.42
N ALA A 217 -11.89 2.17 0.29
CA ALA A 217 -13.00 3.08 -0.01
C ALA A 217 -14.34 2.35 -0.19
N ALA A 218 -14.31 1.12 -0.71
CA ALA A 218 -15.48 0.25 -0.84
C ALA A 218 -15.90 -0.42 0.47
N GLY A 219 -15.14 -0.23 1.56
CA GLY A 219 -15.41 -0.89 2.85
C GLY A 219 -15.19 -2.40 2.82
N LYS A 220 -14.35 -2.92 1.93
CA LYS A 220 -14.11 -4.36 1.74
C LYS A 220 -13.53 -5.05 2.99
N TYR A 221 -12.80 -4.29 3.82
CA TYR A 221 -12.20 -4.76 5.07
C TYR A 221 -12.99 -4.35 6.32
N SER A 222 -14.23 -3.88 6.14
CA SER A 222 -15.11 -3.42 7.21
C SER A 222 -15.39 -4.46 8.28
N THR A 223 -15.26 -5.74 7.95
CA THR A 223 -15.47 -6.89 8.85
C THR A 223 -14.18 -7.38 9.50
N ASN A 224 -13.03 -6.79 9.18
CA ASN A 224 -11.74 -7.18 9.75
C ASN A 224 -11.41 -6.32 10.98
N TYR A 225 -11.73 -6.88 12.15
CA TYR A 225 -11.61 -6.27 13.47
C TYR A 225 -10.33 -6.68 14.21
N GLU A 226 -9.46 -7.49 13.60
CA GLU A 226 -8.19 -7.87 14.22
C GLU A 226 -7.30 -6.63 14.40
N GLY A 227 -6.59 -6.55 15.53
CA GLY A 227 -5.80 -5.38 15.92
C GLY A 227 -6.56 -4.32 16.76
N VAL A 228 -7.86 -4.49 17.00
CA VAL A 228 -8.63 -3.71 17.99
C VAL A 228 -9.13 -4.67 19.07
N GLU A 229 -8.52 -4.65 20.25
CA GLU A 229 -8.89 -5.55 21.35
C GLU A 229 -10.35 -5.31 21.78
N LYS A 230 -11.21 -6.33 21.56
CA LYS A 230 -12.66 -6.36 21.86
C LYS A 230 -13.49 -5.31 21.10
N ALA A 231 -13.54 -5.45 19.78
CA ALA A 231 -14.40 -4.64 18.92
C ALA A 231 -15.90 -4.84 19.25
N GLY A 232 -16.52 -3.84 19.87
CA GLY A 232 -17.98 -3.70 19.89
C GLY A 232 -18.50 -3.23 18.53
N VAL A 233 -19.82 -3.19 18.35
CA VAL A 233 -20.44 -2.64 17.11
C VAL A 233 -19.99 -1.20 16.85
N GLY A 234 -19.66 -0.44 17.89
CA GLY A 234 -19.17 0.94 17.79
C GLY A 234 -17.78 1.09 17.14
N ASP A 235 -16.88 0.13 17.35
CA ASP A 235 -15.52 0.17 16.81
C ASP A 235 -15.49 -0.02 15.29
N GLN A 236 -16.48 -0.72 14.74
CA GLN A 236 -16.64 -0.98 13.30
C GLN A 236 -16.79 0.33 12.50
N PHE A 237 -17.53 1.30 13.05
CA PHE A 237 -17.72 2.60 12.43
C PHE A 237 -16.48 3.49 12.50
N VAL A 238 -15.69 3.37 13.58
CA VAL A 238 -14.41 4.07 13.71
C VAL A 238 -13.43 3.55 12.66
N ILE A 239 -13.35 2.22 12.51
CA ILE A 239 -12.52 1.55 11.49
C ILE A 239 -12.92 2.00 10.07
N LEU A 240 -14.21 2.04 9.75
CA LEU A 240 -14.69 2.48 8.45
C LEU A 240 -14.33 3.95 8.14
N ARG A 241 -14.39 4.83 9.14
CA ARG A 241 -13.95 6.23 8.99
C ARG A 241 -12.45 6.34 8.80
N GLN A 242 -11.68 5.57 9.54
CA GLN A 242 -10.22 5.49 9.39
C GLN A 242 -9.84 4.97 8.00
N ASP A 243 -10.44 3.86 7.56
CA ASP A 243 -10.19 3.26 6.25
C ASP A 243 -10.56 4.22 5.12
N ALA A 244 -11.65 4.97 5.24
CA ALA A 244 -12.03 6.01 4.27
C ALA A 244 -11.04 7.19 4.23
N LEU A 245 -10.52 7.63 5.38
CA LEU A 245 -9.49 8.68 5.44
C LEU A 245 -8.17 8.19 4.85
N ILE A 246 -7.74 6.97 5.21
CA ILE A 246 -6.53 6.33 4.69
C ILE A 246 -6.67 6.15 3.16
N ALA A 247 -7.81 5.69 2.67
CA ALA A 247 -8.07 5.53 1.24
C ALA A 247 -7.86 6.84 0.46
N ARG A 248 -8.37 7.96 0.99
CA ARG A 248 -8.18 9.29 0.35
C ARG A 248 -6.72 9.73 0.34
N VAL A 249 -5.97 9.46 1.41
CA VAL A 249 -4.52 9.76 1.44
C VAL A 249 -3.75 8.84 0.47
N LEU A 250 -4.09 7.54 0.43
CA LEU A 250 -3.47 6.57 -0.46
C LEU A 250 -3.73 6.88 -1.95
N GLN A 251 -4.89 7.41 -2.30
CA GLN A 251 -5.20 7.86 -3.67
C GLN A 251 -4.21 8.90 -4.19
N VAL A 252 -3.63 9.70 -3.30
CA VAL A 252 -2.66 10.75 -3.63
C VAL A 252 -1.22 10.22 -3.51
N ARG A 253 -1.01 9.01 -3.01
CA ARG A 253 0.32 8.37 -2.87
C ARG A 253 0.80 7.83 -4.22
N ASP A 254 1.41 8.70 -5.01
CA ASP A 254 1.76 8.43 -6.41
C ASP A 254 3.12 7.72 -6.55
N MET A 255 4.14 8.18 -5.82
CA MET A 255 5.50 7.67 -5.99
C MET A 255 5.71 6.21 -5.54
N THR A 256 4.95 5.74 -4.55
CA THR A 256 5.12 4.39 -3.98
C THR A 256 4.49 3.29 -4.83
N GLN A 257 3.85 3.66 -5.95
CA GLN A 257 3.36 2.74 -6.96
C GLN A 257 4.51 2.21 -7.82
N PHE A 258 5.56 3.03 -7.99
CA PHE A 258 6.71 2.74 -8.84
C PHE A 258 7.90 2.20 -8.05
N PHE A 259 8.05 2.62 -6.79
CA PHE A 259 9.14 2.20 -5.90
C PHE A 259 8.58 1.70 -4.58
N PRO A 260 9.03 0.52 -4.09
CA PRO A 260 8.57 0.00 -2.81
C PRO A 260 9.05 0.86 -1.63
N VAL A 261 8.35 0.72 -0.50
CA VAL A 261 8.74 1.34 0.78
C VAL A 261 9.21 0.26 1.73
N ALA A 262 10.43 0.41 2.24
CA ALA A 262 11.02 -0.47 3.23
C ALA A 262 10.94 0.21 4.61
N TYR A 263 10.55 -0.57 5.64
CA TYR A 263 10.33 -0.09 7.00
C TYR A 263 11.39 -0.61 7.97
N GLY A 264 11.53 0.01 9.14
CA GLY A 264 12.46 -0.39 10.20
C GLY A 264 13.80 0.38 10.21
N TYR A 265 13.92 1.44 9.42
CA TYR A 265 15.17 2.20 9.28
C TYR A 265 15.16 3.43 10.20
N GLN A 266 15.91 3.37 11.31
CA GLN A 266 15.96 4.47 12.29
C GLN A 266 16.89 5.60 11.85
N ASP A 267 18.09 5.30 11.36
CA ASP A 267 19.05 6.31 10.90
C ASP A 267 19.83 5.85 9.67
N ARG A 268 20.51 4.69 9.76
CA ARG A 268 21.31 4.10 8.68
C ARG A 268 21.03 2.62 8.56
N ALA A 269 21.08 2.10 7.34
CA ALA A 269 21.23 0.67 7.12
C ALA A 269 22.31 0.38 6.10
N LEU A 270 23.07 -0.66 6.39
CA LEU A 270 24.10 -1.20 5.51
C LEU A 270 23.47 -2.33 4.70
N VAL A 271 23.50 -2.20 3.39
CA VAL A 271 23.27 -3.29 2.46
C VAL A 271 24.63 -3.84 2.05
N PHE A 272 24.87 -5.12 2.30
CA PHE A 272 26.09 -5.81 1.91
C PHE A 272 25.91 -6.38 0.51
N ASN A 273 26.77 -5.96 -0.42
CA ASN A 273 26.81 -6.49 -1.77
C ASN A 273 28.08 -7.34 -1.91
N THR A 274 27.91 -8.59 -2.33
CA THR A 274 29.01 -9.53 -2.58
C THR A 274 29.23 -9.68 -4.07
N PHE A 275 30.44 -9.39 -4.54
CA PHE A 275 30.87 -9.60 -5.92
C PHE A 275 31.76 -10.84 -5.96
N PHE A 276 31.49 -11.72 -6.91
CA PHE A 276 32.28 -12.92 -7.16
C PHE A 276 33.00 -12.77 -8.49
N ASP A 277 34.29 -13.01 -8.50
CA ASP A 277 35.03 -13.21 -9.74
C ASP A 277 34.70 -14.61 -10.31
N GLU A 278 35.24 -14.95 -11.48
CA GLU A 278 35.06 -16.28 -12.07
C GLU A 278 35.50 -17.40 -11.11
N VAL A 279 34.52 -18.15 -10.59
CA VAL A 279 34.76 -19.21 -9.59
C VAL A 279 35.12 -20.56 -10.19
N SER A 280 34.74 -20.82 -11.44
CA SER A 280 34.97 -22.11 -12.11
C SER A 280 36.25 -22.11 -12.95
N GLN A 281 36.97 -23.22 -12.91
CA GLN A 281 38.18 -23.47 -13.70
C GLN A 281 38.24 -24.92 -14.17
N ALA A 282 39.02 -25.19 -15.21
CA ALA A 282 39.31 -26.56 -15.64
C ALA A 282 40.00 -27.35 -14.51
N TYR A 283 39.75 -28.66 -14.42
CA TYR A 283 40.30 -29.50 -13.36
C TYR A 283 41.83 -29.44 -13.33
N GLN A 284 42.38 -29.05 -12.18
CA GLN A 284 43.82 -29.01 -11.91
C GLN A 284 44.06 -29.47 -10.47
N SER A 285 45.07 -30.32 -10.25
CA SER A 285 45.42 -30.78 -8.91
C SER A 285 46.24 -29.72 -8.16
N GLY A 286 45.94 -29.56 -6.85
CA GLY A 286 46.63 -28.62 -5.96
C GLY A 286 45.72 -27.49 -5.44
N GLU A 287 46.28 -26.62 -4.60
CA GLU A 287 45.61 -25.44 -4.02
C GLU A 287 45.60 -24.24 -4.99
N VAL A 288 45.10 -24.46 -6.21
CA VAL A 288 44.97 -23.38 -7.21
C VAL A 288 43.54 -22.86 -7.15
N PHE A 289 43.37 -21.68 -6.57
CA PHE A 289 42.06 -21.03 -6.45
C PHE A 289 41.93 -19.91 -7.47
N LYS A 290 40.83 -19.90 -8.24
CA LYS A 290 40.51 -18.83 -9.20
C LYS A 290 39.55 -17.79 -8.62
N GLY A 291 38.60 -18.23 -7.81
CA GLY A 291 37.54 -17.37 -7.29
C GLY A 291 38.03 -16.39 -6.21
N GLY A 292 37.74 -15.10 -6.43
CA GLY A 292 37.79 -14.04 -5.41
C GLY A 292 36.38 -13.61 -5.00
N MET A 293 36.20 -13.22 -3.74
CA MET A 293 34.97 -12.59 -3.24
C MET A 293 35.30 -11.23 -2.67
N LYS A 294 34.61 -10.19 -3.13
CA LYS A 294 34.71 -8.84 -2.60
C LYS A 294 33.37 -8.39 -2.02
N ILE A 295 33.37 -7.95 -0.77
CA ILE A 295 32.17 -7.42 -0.10
C ILE A 295 32.28 -5.90 -0.10
N GLU A 296 31.27 -5.21 -0.63
CA GLU A 296 31.15 -3.76 -0.57
C GLU A 296 29.85 -3.36 0.10
N ASN A 297 29.91 -2.29 0.89
CA ASN A 297 28.79 -1.83 1.69
C ASN A 297 28.14 -0.61 1.03
N HIS A 298 26.83 -0.68 0.79
CA HIS A 298 26.01 0.47 0.45
C HIS A 298 25.25 0.95 1.68
N MET A 299 25.17 2.26 1.88
CA MET A 299 24.49 2.83 3.06
C MET A 299 23.26 3.63 2.63
N GLY A 300 22.09 3.17 3.09
CA GLY A 300 20.82 3.91 3.03
C GLY A 300 20.66 4.80 4.26
N TYR A 301 20.02 5.96 4.10
CA TYR A 301 19.85 6.96 5.16
C TYR A 301 18.41 7.44 5.23
N VAL A 302 18.00 7.84 6.42
CA VAL A 302 16.68 8.37 6.72
C VAL A 302 16.83 9.70 7.45
N ASP A 303 16.10 10.72 6.99
CA ASP A 303 16.10 12.07 7.52
C ASP A 303 14.80 12.34 8.30
N ASP A 304 14.88 13.18 9.33
CA ASP A 304 13.70 13.59 10.11
C ASP A 304 12.90 14.65 9.35
N ALA A 305 11.68 14.31 8.99
CA ALA A 305 10.71 15.20 8.38
C ALA A 305 9.61 15.58 9.39
N MET A 306 9.07 16.79 9.24
CA MET A 306 8.00 17.28 10.10
C MET A 306 7.00 18.15 9.34
N ILE A 307 5.75 18.13 9.79
CA ILE A 307 4.75 19.14 9.48
C ILE A 307 4.37 19.85 10.77
N LYS A 308 4.27 21.17 10.71
CA LYS A 308 3.80 22.02 11.80
C LYS A 308 2.81 23.03 11.22
N MET A 309 1.63 23.08 11.80
CA MET A 309 0.55 23.96 11.40
C MET A 309 0.07 24.74 12.60
N GLU A 310 -0.19 26.02 12.38
CA GLU A 310 -0.95 26.87 13.31
C GLU A 310 -2.28 27.15 12.63
N TRP A 311 -3.36 26.58 13.17
CA TRP A 311 -4.71 26.77 12.62
C TRP A 311 -5.33 28.09 13.12
N GLY A 312 -4.69 28.76 14.08
CA GLY A 312 -5.15 30.01 14.65
C GLY A 312 -6.32 29.82 15.62
N PRO A 313 -7.06 30.90 15.94
CA PRO A 313 -8.17 30.83 16.89
C PRO A 313 -9.33 29.99 16.40
N MET A 314 -9.85 29.10 17.24
CA MET A 314 -10.99 28.22 16.90
C MET A 314 -12.22 29.03 16.47
N LYS A 315 -12.45 30.18 17.10
CA LYS A 315 -13.53 31.10 16.77
C LYS A 315 -13.34 31.79 15.40
N GLU A 316 -12.11 32.03 14.98
CA GLU A 316 -11.83 32.55 13.64
C GLU A 316 -11.91 31.47 12.57
N LEU A 317 -11.49 30.24 12.88
CA LEU A 317 -11.66 29.09 12.00
C LEU A 317 -13.14 28.84 11.72
N GLU A 318 -14.00 28.90 12.74
CA GLU A 318 -15.46 28.81 12.61
C GLU A 318 -16.02 29.89 11.67
N ARG A 319 -15.57 31.14 11.84
CA ARG A 319 -15.94 32.26 10.96
C ARG A 319 -15.37 32.17 9.55
N LYS A 320 -14.21 31.55 9.34
CA LYS A 320 -13.63 31.38 7.99
C LYS A 320 -14.20 30.15 7.29
N TYR A 321 -14.77 29.20 8.03
CA TYR A 321 -15.56 28.07 7.53
C TYR A 321 -16.95 28.52 7.00
N ILE A 322 -17.01 29.69 6.36
CA ILE A 322 -18.20 30.22 5.69
C ILE A 322 -18.37 29.55 4.33
N GLY A 323 -19.47 28.80 4.19
CA GLY A 323 -20.16 28.66 2.90
C GLY A 323 -19.98 27.34 2.14
N TYR A 324 -20.41 26.21 2.72
CA TYR A 324 -21.27 25.19 2.07
C TYR A 324 -21.73 24.09 3.06
N LEU A 325 -21.07 23.94 4.23
CA LEU A 325 -21.30 22.84 5.20
C LEU A 325 -21.66 23.26 6.64
N ASN A 326 -21.59 24.54 7.00
CA ASN A 326 -21.90 24.96 8.38
C ASN A 326 -23.43 25.02 8.62
N LYS A 327 -24.03 23.88 8.96
CA LYS A 327 -25.40 23.81 9.53
C LYS A 327 -25.38 23.69 11.07
N GLU A 328 -24.19 23.73 11.69
CA GLU A 328 -23.93 23.30 13.08
C GLU A 328 -23.85 24.44 14.14
N GLY A 329 -24.49 25.60 13.92
CA GLY A 329 -24.52 26.70 14.90
C GLY A 329 -23.16 27.40 15.09
N SER A 330 -23.04 28.27 16.10
CA SER A 330 -21.88 29.17 16.32
C SER A 330 -20.83 28.67 17.33
N ASP A 331 -20.80 27.37 17.63
CA ASP A 331 -19.83 26.80 18.58
C ASP A 331 -18.44 26.59 17.91
N PRO A 332 -17.32 26.98 18.55
CA PRO A 332 -15.97 26.81 18.03
C PRO A 332 -15.45 25.35 17.99
N ILE A 333 -16.01 24.41 18.76
CA ILE A 333 -15.51 23.03 18.87
C ILE A 333 -16.38 22.09 18.03
N LYS A 334 -15.91 21.72 16.82
CA LYS A 334 -16.62 20.84 15.88
C LYS A 334 -15.72 19.73 15.32
N TRP A 335 -16.18 18.48 15.44
CA TRP A 335 -15.45 17.30 14.97
C TRP A 335 -15.25 17.28 13.45
N THR A 336 -16.28 17.64 12.69
CA THR A 336 -16.29 17.71 11.22
C THR A 336 -15.26 18.70 10.67
N MET A 337 -15.04 19.81 11.36
CA MET A 337 -14.07 20.84 11.00
C MET A 337 -12.63 20.33 11.14
N ILE A 338 -12.32 19.61 12.21
CA ILE A 338 -10.98 19.05 12.43
C ILE A 338 -10.70 17.86 11.53
N GLU A 339 -11.67 16.97 11.29
CA GLU A 339 -11.48 15.90 10.30
C GLU A 339 -11.18 16.48 8.91
N TYR A 340 -11.89 17.55 8.51
CA TYR A 340 -11.64 18.24 7.24
C TYR A 340 -10.25 18.89 7.19
N GLN A 341 -9.85 19.62 8.23
CA GLN A 341 -8.53 20.26 8.28
C GLN A 341 -7.39 19.23 8.34
N LEU A 342 -7.56 18.16 9.13
CA LEU A 342 -6.63 17.04 9.22
C LEU A 342 -6.48 16.36 7.85
N LEU A 343 -7.59 16.02 7.19
CA LEU A 343 -7.57 15.37 5.89
C LEU A 343 -6.84 16.23 4.84
N ASN A 344 -7.17 17.52 4.73
CA ASN A 344 -6.52 18.40 3.76
C ASN A 344 -5.03 18.62 4.06
N THR A 345 -4.67 18.72 5.35
CA THR A 345 -3.27 18.81 5.76
C THR A 345 -2.50 17.56 5.33
N LEU A 346 -3.06 16.37 5.57
CA LEU A 346 -2.43 15.10 5.20
C LEU A 346 -2.35 14.90 3.68
N ILE A 347 -3.37 15.32 2.92
CA ILE A 347 -3.34 15.30 1.45
C ILE A 347 -2.20 16.19 0.92
N THR A 348 -2.09 17.42 1.42
CA THR A 348 -1.01 18.35 1.03
C THR A 348 0.36 17.79 1.40
N ALA A 349 0.51 17.29 2.64
CA ALA A 349 1.74 16.65 3.10
C ALA A 349 2.14 15.45 2.23
N GLN A 350 1.15 14.65 1.77
CA GLN A 350 1.40 13.51 0.87
C GLN A 350 1.89 13.96 -0.52
N VAL A 351 1.32 15.05 -1.07
CA VAL A 351 1.79 15.64 -2.35
C VAL A 351 3.21 16.20 -2.20
N GLU A 352 3.50 16.88 -1.10
CA GLU A 352 4.84 17.39 -0.78
C GLU A 352 5.84 16.24 -0.63
N GLN A 353 5.47 15.17 0.06
CA GLN A 353 6.28 13.96 0.19
C GLN A 353 6.56 13.33 -1.18
N ASN A 354 5.57 13.24 -2.09
CA ASN A 354 5.80 12.72 -3.44
C ASN A 354 6.82 13.56 -4.22
N LYS A 355 6.69 14.89 -4.15
CA LYS A 355 7.64 15.82 -4.80
C LYS A 355 9.04 15.67 -4.20
N ARG A 356 9.13 15.52 -2.88
CA ARG A 356 10.39 15.36 -2.13
C ARG A 356 11.07 14.03 -2.41
N ARG A 357 10.32 12.93 -2.46
CA ARG A 357 10.82 11.61 -2.85
C ARG A 357 11.46 11.59 -4.24
N MET A 358 11.01 12.44 -5.16
CA MET A 358 11.65 12.56 -6.48
C MET A 358 12.80 13.58 -6.49
N ARG A 359 12.57 14.81 -6.02
CA ARG A 359 13.45 15.99 -6.22
C ARG A 359 13.96 16.63 -4.93
N GLY A 360 13.72 16.03 -3.77
CA GLY A 360 14.16 16.57 -2.49
C GLY A 360 15.65 16.39 -2.29
N ILE A 361 16.26 17.33 -1.58
CA ILE A 361 17.65 17.22 -1.11
C ILE A 361 17.69 17.69 0.32
N TYR A 362 18.18 16.86 1.24
CA TYR A 362 18.27 17.28 2.62
C TYR A 362 19.23 18.47 2.78
N VAL A 363 18.75 19.50 3.47
CA VAL A 363 19.55 20.63 3.94
C VAL A 363 19.11 20.97 5.35
N LYS A 364 20.07 21.05 6.27
CA LYS A 364 19.80 21.41 7.66
C LYS A 364 19.12 22.79 7.70
N PRO A 365 17.93 22.92 8.33
CA PRO A 365 17.21 24.18 8.37
C PRO A 365 17.96 25.23 9.20
N GLU A 366 17.80 26.49 8.80
CA GLU A 366 18.29 27.63 9.57
C GLU A 366 17.52 27.77 10.88
N GLN A 367 18.23 28.11 11.96
CA GLN A 367 17.61 28.24 13.27
C GLN A 367 16.53 29.34 13.26
N GLY A 368 15.31 28.97 13.64
CA GLY A 368 14.18 29.89 13.74
C GLY A 368 13.49 30.21 12.40
N VAL A 369 13.93 29.62 11.28
CA VAL A 369 13.35 29.88 9.95
C VAL A 369 12.75 28.59 9.40
N ALA A 370 11.54 28.67 8.84
CA ALA A 370 10.92 27.53 8.17
C ALA A 370 11.71 27.20 6.89
N GLY A 371 12.20 25.97 6.79
CA GLY A 371 12.85 25.48 5.58
C GLY A 371 11.86 25.08 4.50
N SER A 372 12.32 25.01 3.25
CA SER A 372 11.53 24.47 2.14
C SER A 372 11.13 23.01 2.41
N TYR A 373 9.90 22.64 2.04
CA TYR A 373 9.45 21.25 2.17
C TYR A 373 10.31 20.30 1.32
N ASN A 374 10.96 20.75 0.25
CA ASN A 374 11.87 19.91 -0.55
C ASN A 374 13.15 19.53 0.23
N ASN A 375 13.48 20.29 1.28
CA ASN A 375 14.75 20.15 2.00
C ASN A 375 14.69 19.18 3.19
N ALA A 376 13.54 18.58 3.45
CA ALA A 376 13.34 17.70 4.61
C ALA A 376 13.92 16.28 4.41
N GLY A 377 14.28 15.89 3.18
CA GLY A 377 14.82 14.56 2.89
C GLY A 377 15.37 14.45 1.48
N THR A 378 16.20 13.44 1.24
CA THR A 378 16.87 13.23 -0.06
C THR A 378 16.08 12.27 -0.94
N GLY A 379 15.71 12.71 -2.14
CA GLY A 379 14.94 11.96 -3.13
C GLY A 379 15.80 11.25 -4.18
N ILE A 380 15.14 10.63 -5.16
CA ILE A 380 15.75 9.78 -6.20
C ILE A 380 16.81 10.54 -7.00
N LEU A 381 16.51 11.73 -7.55
CA LEU A 381 17.42 12.43 -8.46
C LEU A 381 18.76 12.79 -7.79
N TYR A 382 18.71 13.32 -6.56
CA TYR A 382 19.92 13.65 -5.81
C TYR A 382 20.62 12.41 -5.26
N THR A 383 19.89 11.33 -5.00
CA THR A 383 20.49 10.02 -4.65
C THR A 383 21.27 9.44 -5.82
N LEU A 384 20.73 9.50 -7.05
CA LEU A 384 21.42 9.10 -8.26
C LEU A 384 22.64 10.00 -8.53
N LEU A 385 22.51 11.33 -8.40
CA LEU A 385 23.66 12.23 -8.52
C LEU A 385 24.74 11.91 -7.49
N ARG A 386 24.35 11.60 -6.25
CA ARG A 386 25.29 11.18 -5.21
C ARG A 386 26.02 9.90 -5.63
N TYR A 387 25.35 8.90 -6.18
CA TYR A 387 25.98 7.69 -6.69
C TYR A 387 26.97 7.98 -7.82
N VAL A 388 26.69 8.94 -8.70
CA VAL A 388 27.65 9.41 -9.71
C VAL A 388 28.87 10.06 -9.04
N HIS A 389 28.64 10.96 -8.08
CA HIS A 389 29.70 11.67 -7.35
C HIS A 389 30.55 10.75 -6.45
N GLN A 390 30.03 9.59 -6.07
CA GLN A 390 30.71 8.57 -5.28
C GLN A 390 31.39 7.49 -6.14
N TYR A 391 31.25 7.59 -7.47
CA TYR A 391 31.72 6.61 -8.45
C TYR A 391 31.12 5.21 -8.24
N ASP A 392 29.83 5.18 -7.85
CA ASP A 392 29.03 3.94 -7.74
C ASP A 392 28.34 3.58 -9.06
N ILE A 393 28.01 4.59 -9.87
CA ILE A 393 27.38 4.43 -11.18
C ILE A 393 28.04 5.38 -12.20
N LYS A 394 28.23 4.87 -13.41
CA LYS A 394 28.68 5.66 -14.56
C LYS A 394 27.46 6.07 -15.41
N PRO A 395 27.21 7.37 -15.63
CA PRO A 395 26.18 7.82 -16.56
C PRO A 395 26.58 7.60 -18.02
N HIS A 396 25.59 7.25 -18.84
CA HIS A 396 25.71 7.25 -20.30
C HIS A 396 25.68 8.71 -20.81
N ALA A 397 26.73 9.11 -21.52
CA ALA A 397 27.04 10.53 -21.75
C ALA A 397 26.90 11.01 -23.20
N SER A 398 26.39 10.19 -24.13
CA SER A 398 26.25 10.56 -25.55
C SER A 398 25.37 11.78 -25.74
N ASP A 399 25.79 12.72 -26.59
CA ASP A 399 25.05 13.94 -26.91
C ASP A 399 23.70 13.65 -27.60
N VAL A 400 23.50 12.45 -28.15
CA VAL A 400 22.26 12.04 -28.83
C VAL A 400 21.08 11.93 -27.86
N TYR A 401 21.33 11.45 -26.63
CA TYR A 401 20.28 11.15 -25.65
C TYR A 401 20.51 11.83 -24.30
N ARG A 402 21.65 12.51 -24.08
CA ARG A 402 21.91 13.32 -22.88
C ARG A 402 20.76 14.30 -22.61
N SER A 403 20.23 14.87 -23.67
CA SER A 403 19.03 15.70 -23.69
C SER A 403 18.22 15.35 -24.93
N TYR A 404 16.92 15.66 -24.91
CA TYR A 404 16.06 15.49 -26.07
C TYR A 404 15.01 16.60 -26.13
N ALA A 405 14.52 16.87 -27.33
CA ALA A 405 13.39 17.76 -27.58
C ALA A 405 12.14 16.93 -27.92
N GLN A 406 11.00 17.60 -28.01
CA GLN A 406 9.74 16.96 -28.40
C GLN A 406 9.87 16.08 -29.65
N ALA A 407 10.56 16.54 -30.69
CA ALA A 407 10.69 15.83 -31.96
C ALA A 407 11.68 14.65 -31.93
N THR A 408 12.63 14.63 -30.99
CA THR A 408 13.74 13.65 -30.98
C THR A 408 13.64 12.63 -29.86
N MET A 409 12.68 12.78 -28.94
CA MET A 409 12.54 11.92 -27.75
C MET A 409 12.51 10.41 -28.08
N LEU A 410 11.81 9.98 -29.14
CA LEU A 410 11.72 8.56 -29.47
C LEU A 410 13.08 7.98 -29.84
N ALA A 411 13.77 8.63 -30.79
CA ALA A 411 15.10 8.23 -31.22
C ALA A 411 16.13 8.27 -30.08
N ALA A 412 16.06 9.30 -29.22
CA ALA A 412 16.95 9.42 -28.06
C ALA A 412 16.77 8.25 -27.07
N VAL A 413 15.53 7.85 -26.80
CA VAL A 413 15.23 6.71 -25.92
C VAL A 413 15.68 5.39 -26.53
N GLN A 414 15.45 5.18 -27.83
CA GLN A 414 15.90 3.97 -28.53
C GLN A 414 17.41 3.86 -28.52
N GLU A 415 18.12 4.96 -28.80
CA GLU A 415 19.58 5.01 -28.77
C GLU A 415 20.12 4.75 -27.35
N PHE A 416 19.51 5.33 -26.32
CA PHE A 416 19.91 5.07 -24.93
C PHE A 416 19.76 3.58 -24.57
N VAL A 417 18.65 2.94 -24.95
CA VAL A 417 18.45 1.50 -24.72
C VAL A 417 19.45 0.65 -25.50
N ALA A 418 19.74 1.03 -26.75
CA ALA A 418 20.73 0.35 -27.58
C ALA A 418 22.15 0.46 -27.00
N ASP A 419 22.54 1.65 -26.54
CA ASP A 419 23.84 1.91 -25.93
C ASP A 419 24.03 1.14 -24.61
N VAL A 420 22.99 1.07 -23.77
CA VAL A 420 23.00 0.22 -22.57
C VAL A 420 23.16 -1.25 -22.95
N ARG A 421 22.41 -1.74 -23.95
CA ARG A 421 22.52 -3.13 -24.45
C ARG A 421 23.91 -3.46 -25.00
N ALA A 422 24.59 -2.51 -25.62
CA ALA A 422 25.95 -2.69 -26.12
C ALA A 422 27.01 -2.61 -25.00
N SER A 423 26.66 -2.01 -23.85
CA SER A 423 27.57 -1.79 -22.73
C SER A 423 27.52 -2.91 -21.67
N VAL A 424 26.46 -3.71 -21.62
CA VAL A 424 26.35 -4.85 -20.70
C VAL A 424 27.23 -6.02 -21.15
N THR A 425 27.80 -6.75 -20.20
CA THR A 425 28.62 -7.94 -20.45
C THR A 425 27.73 -9.13 -20.87
N GLU A 426 28.32 -10.16 -21.51
CA GLU A 426 27.60 -11.35 -21.98
C GLU A 426 26.83 -12.08 -20.86
N ASP A 427 27.34 -12.00 -19.62
CA ASP A 427 26.73 -12.63 -18.45
C ASP A 427 25.60 -11.82 -17.81
N MET A 428 25.35 -10.59 -18.26
CA MET A 428 24.34 -9.71 -17.67
C MET A 428 23.04 -9.69 -18.48
N ASP A 429 21.98 -10.25 -17.88
CA ASP A 429 20.63 -10.17 -18.43
C ASP A 429 19.93 -8.87 -17.97
N ILE A 430 19.37 -8.13 -18.94
CA ILE A 430 18.59 -6.90 -18.71
C ILE A 430 17.10 -7.07 -19.02
N ASP A 431 16.62 -8.30 -19.26
CA ASP A 431 15.23 -8.58 -19.63
C ASP A 431 14.23 -8.18 -18.54
N GLN A 432 14.68 -8.14 -17.27
CA GLN A 432 13.85 -7.70 -16.14
C GLN A 432 13.87 -6.18 -15.93
N HIS A 433 14.74 -5.45 -16.63
CA HIS A 433 14.86 -4.00 -16.45
C HIS A 433 13.73 -3.28 -17.18
N CYS A 434 13.28 -2.18 -16.57
CA CYS A 434 12.31 -1.28 -17.16
C CYS A 434 12.95 0.10 -17.32
N ILE A 435 12.55 0.83 -18.36
CA ILE A 435 12.98 2.21 -18.55
C ILE A 435 11.97 3.17 -17.90
N TYR A 436 12.48 4.12 -17.15
CA TYR A 436 11.73 5.12 -16.43
C TYR A 436 11.88 6.45 -17.15
N LEU A 437 10.76 7.00 -17.62
CA LEU A 437 10.70 8.21 -18.43
C LEU A 437 9.81 9.26 -17.80
N ASN A 438 10.01 10.53 -18.17
CA ASN A 438 9.22 11.64 -17.64
C ASN A 438 7.76 11.61 -18.14
N LYS A 439 6.80 11.48 -17.23
CA LYS A 439 5.35 11.46 -17.53
C LYS A 439 4.87 12.72 -18.27
N ASN A 440 5.48 13.88 -18.03
CA ASN A 440 5.12 15.11 -18.73
C ASN A 440 5.49 15.07 -20.23
N HIS A 441 6.39 14.19 -20.64
CA HIS A 441 6.82 14.04 -22.03
C HIS A 441 6.04 12.94 -22.76
N GLN A 442 5.06 12.30 -22.12
CA GLN A 442 4.27 11.21 -22.69
C GLN A 442 3.55 11.63 -24.00
N ALA A 443 3.06 12.87 -24.09
CA ALA A 443 2.46 13.38 -25.32
C ALA A 443 3.47 13.50 -26.47
N TRP A 444 4.74 13.79 -26.17
CA TRP A 444 5.81 13.85 -27.17
C TRP A 444 6.11 12.45 -27.71
N TRP A 445 6.17 11.46 -26.83
CA TRP A 445 6.32 10.05 -27.19
C TRP A 445 5.23 9.57 -28.15
N ILE A 446 3.95 9.75 -27.77
CA ILE A 446 2.79 9.39 -28.59
C ILE A 446 2.87 10.02 -29.98
N LYS A 447 3.26 11.31 -30.04
CA LYS A 447 3.38 12.05 -31.31
C LYS A 447 4.49 11.48 -32.19
N ASN A 448 5.65 11.18 -31.61
CA ASN A 448 6.80 10.64 -32.35
C ASN A 448 6.52 9.22 -32.85
N VAL A 449 5.95 8.34 -32.02
CA VAL A 449 5.54 7.00 -32.42
C VAL A 449 4.56 7.06 -33.60
N ARG A 450 3.55 7.93 -33.53
CA ARG A 450 2.60 8.12 -34.63
C ARG A 450 3.28 8.62 -35.91
N ALA A 451 4.27 9.50 -35.78
CA ALA A 451 4.97 10.06 -36.92
C ALA A 451 5.89 9.04 -37.61
N THR A 452 6.56 8.19 -36.83
CA THR A 452 7.51 7.18 -37.34
C THR A 452 6.80 5.94 -37.86
N TYR A 453 5.94 5.32 -37.05
CA TYR A 453 5.35 4.00 -37.33
C TYR A 453 3.90 4.08 -37.83
N GLY A 454 3.31 5.27 -37.92
CA GLY A 454 1.89 5.43 -38.27
C GLY A 454 1.51 5.00 -39.70
N LYS A 455 2.48 4.63 -40.52
CA LYS A 455 2.28 4.10 -41.88
C LYS A 455 2.47 2.59 -41.97
N ASP A 456 2.90 1.93 -40.89
CA ASP A 456 3.17 0.50 -40.89
C ASP A 456 1.86 -0.29 -40.87
N THR A 457 1.82 -1.39 -41.61
CA THR A 457 0.60 -2.17 -41.82
C THR A 457 0.13 -2.92 -40.56
N ASP A 458 1.04 -3.20 -39.64
CA ASP A 458 0.83 -3.87 -38.36
C ASP A 458 0.74 -2.89 -37.17
N PHE A 459 0.77 -1.58 -37.43
CA PHE A 459 0.69 -0.57 -36.40
C PHE A 459 -0.68 -0.57 -35.71
N SER A 460 -0.73 -1.09 -34.49
CA SER A 460 -1.93 -1.15 -33.64
C SER A 460 -2.37 0.21 -33.06
N GLY A 461 -1.71 1.30 -33.46
CA GLY A 461 -1.95 2.65 -32.99
C GLY A 461 -0.95 3.11 -31.92
N PRO A 462 -0.86 4.43 -31.67
CA PRO A 462 0.19 4.98 -30.80
C PRO A 462 0.04 4.61 -29.32
N MET A 463 -1.14 4.10 -28.92
CA MET A 463 -1.38 3.60 -27.57
C MET A 463 -0.78 2.21 -27.35
N GLY A 464 -0.58 1.41 -28.41
CA GLY A 464 0.05 0.10 -28.32
C GLY A 464 1.51 0.19 -27.87
N ALA A 465 2.22 1.25 -28.27
CA ALA A 465 3.61 1.52 -27.88
C ALA A 465 3.74 2.53 -26.73
N LEU A 466 2.66 2.82 -25.99
CA LEU A 466 2.73 3.81 -24.91
C LEU A 466 3.65 3.37 -23.76
N ASN A 467 3.66 2.08 -23.46
CA ASN A 467 4.34 1.51 -22.30
C ASN A 467 5.45 0.51 -22.70
N VAL A 468 5.86 0.51 -23.97
CA VAL A 468 6.91 -0.36 -24.50
C VAL A 468 7.72 0.46 -25.49
N VAL A 469 9.05 0.33 -25.44
CA VAL A 469 9.94 0.94 -26.44
C VAL A 469 9.81 0.14 -27.74
N PRO A 470 9.38 0.76 -28.86
CA PRO A 470 9.28 0.09 -30.16
C PRO A 470 10.56 -0.65 -30.53
N ASP A 471 10.40 -1.78 -31.22
CA ASP A 471 11.50 -2.64 -31.65
C ASP A 471 12.32 -3.25 -30.50
N SER A 472 11.77 -3.28 -29.29
CA SER A 472 12.37 -3.92 -28.12
C SER A 472 11.34 -4.52 -27.17
N THR A 473 11.80 -5.34 -26.21
CA THR A 473 10.98 -5.89 -25.11
C THR A 473 10.95 -4.97 -23.88
N VAL A 474 11.63 -3.82 -23.93
CA VAL A 474 11.81 -2.95 -22.76
C VAL A 474 10.53 -2.19 -22.45
N ARG A 475 10.00 -2.41 -21.24
CA ARG A 475 8.80 -1.73 -20.74
C ARG A 475 9.11 -0.33 -20.23
N ILE A 476 8.20 0.60 -20.46
CA ILE A 476 8.28 2.00 -20.02
C ILE A 476 7.42 2.21 -18.77
N ILE A 477 8.01 2.86 -17.76
CA ILE A 477 7.34 3.37 -16.58
C ILE A 477 7.38 4.90 -16.60
N TRP A 478 6.20 5.53 -16.59
CA TRP A 478 6.05 6.98 -16.66
C TRP A 478 6.10 7.63 -15.28
N LEU A 479 7.23 8.24 -14.93
CA LEU A 479 7.48 8.86 -13.64
C LEU A 479 6.91 10.29 -13.53
N PRO A 480 6.10 10.58 -12.49
CA PRO A 480 5.62 11.92 -12.20
C PRO A 480 6.68 12.79 -11.49
N TYR A 481 6.39 14.09 -11.35
CA TYR A 481 7.20 15.07 -10.59
C TYR A 481 8.63 15.35 -11.12
N LEU A 482 8.97 14.93 -12.35
CA LEU A 482 10.27 15.23 -12.99
C LEU A 482 10.35 16.63 -13.64
N GLY A 483 9.25 17.38 -13.71
CA GLY A 483 9.22 18.67 -14.40
C GLY A 483 9.44 18.50 -15.90
N GLN A 484 10.38 19.24 -16.48
CA GLN A 484 10.78 19.13 -17.90
C GLN A 484 12.15 18.45 -18.09
N LEU A 485 12.65 17.77 -17.06
CA LEU A 485 13.96 17.12 -17.12
C LEU A 485 13.94 15.99 -18.18
N PRO A 486 14.91 15.95 -19.12
CA PRO A 486 15.05 14.85 -20.07
C PRO A 486 15.72 13.65 -19.40
N PHE A 487 15.07 13.12 -18.36
CA PHE A 487 15.57 12.03 -17.53
C PHE A 487 15.22 10.67 -18.14
N MET A 488 16.20 9.76 -18.14
CA MET A 488 16.06 8.37 -18.51
C MET A 488 16.85 7.51 -17.52
N MET A 489 16.18 6.49 -16.98
CA MET A 489 16.80 5.52 -16.10
C MET A 489 16.33 4.13 -16.47
N LEU A 490 17.24 3.19 -16.66
CA LEU A 490 16.95 1.78 -16.89
C LEU A 490 17.44 1.00 -15.67
N HIS A 491 16.51 0.38 -14.94
CA HIS A 491 16.82 -0.45 -13.77
C HIS A 491 15.73 -1.49 -13.53
N GLN A 492 16.07 -2.51 -12.74
CA GLN A 492 15.11 -3.52 -12.29
C GLN A 492 14.14 -2.93 -11.25
N PRO A 493 12.81 -3.03 -11.45
CA PRO A 493 11.82 -2.60 -10.46
C PRO A 493 12.07 -3.21 -9.08
N GLY A 494 11.93 -2.41 -8.02
CA GLY A 494 12.18 -2.82 -6.64
C GLY A 494 13.61 -2.62 -6.14
N ASN A 495 14.57 -2.31 -7.02
CA ASN A 495 15.95 -2.02 -6.62
C ASN A 495 16.06 -0.67 -5.86
N ILE A 496 15.48 0.41 -6.38
CA ILE A 496 15.37 1.68 -5.66
C ILE A 496 14.17 1.62 -4.73
N GLN A 497 14.37 1.99 -3.47
CA GLN A 497 13.37 1.90 -2.41
C GLN A 497 13.30 3.20 -1.60
N PHE A 498 12.11 3.54 -1.15
CA PHE A 498 11.94 4.55 -0.11
C PHE A 498 12.12 3.92 1.26
N LEU A 499 12.80 4.61 2.15
CA LEU A 499 13.08 4.14 3.50
C LEU A 499 12.21 4.91 4.48
N GLU A 500 11.53 4.21 5.38
CA GLU A 500 10.77 4.79 6.49
C GLU A 500 11.10 4.05 7.78
N PHE A 501 10.92 4.70 8.94
CA PHE A 501 11.09 4.01 10.21
C PHE A 501 9.86 3.16 10.53
N VAL A 502 8.71 3.79 10.71
CA VAL A 502 7.47 3.10 11.04
C VAL A 502 6.36 3.46 10.06
N PRO A 503 5.58 2.48 9.55
CA PRO A 503 4.49 2.75 8.62
C PRO A 503 3.49 3.78 9.16
N GLY A 504 3.17 4.78 8.35
CA GLY A 504 2.09 5.73 8.63
C GLY A 504 2.41 6.76 9.73
N GLU A 505 3.67 6.94 10.14
CA GLU A 505 4.04 7.95 11.14
C GLU A 505 3.58 9.36 10.79
N MET A 506 3.64 9.71 9.50
CA MET A 506 3.14 10.99 8.99
C MET A 506 1.67 11.25 9.39
N LEU A 507 0.83 10.22 9.48
CA LEU A 507 -0.60 10.32 9.83
C LEU A 507 -0.83 10.62 11.32
N SER A 508 0.18 10.44 12.17
CA SER A 508 0.08 10.59 13.63
C SER A 508 0.22 12.05 14.07
N MET A 509 -0.79 12.85 13.74
CA MET A 509 -0.87 14.26 14.13
C MET A 509 -1.08 14.42 15.65
N LYS A 510 -0.25 15.26 16.26
CA LYS A 510 -0.37 15.76 17.63
C LYS A 510 -0.98 17.15 17.58
N MET A 511 -1.80 17.49 18.56
CA MET A 511 -2.46 18.80 18.67
C MET A 511 -2.24 19.37 20.08
N GLN A 512 -2.05 20.68 20.15
CA GLN A 512 -1.96 21.43 21.40
C GLN A 512 -2.61 22.80 21.22
N GLU A 513 -3.36 23.21 22.22
CA GLU A 513 -3.84 24.57 22.36
C GLU A 513 -2.86 25.40 23.17
N GLN A 514 -2.61 26.62 22.70
CA GLN A 514 -1.86 27.63 23.43
C GLN A 514 -2.61 28.95 23.35
N MET A 515 -3.14 29.40 24.49
CA MET A 515 -4.04 30.55 24.57
C MET A 515 -5.25 30.28 23.66
N GLU A 516 -5.50 31.12 22.66
CA GLU A 516 -6.60 30.95 21.71
C GLU A 516 -6.19 30.09 20.50
N GLN A 517 -4.92 29.77 20.29
CA GLN A 517 -4.43 29.14 19.06
C GLN A 517 -4.36 27.61 19.15
N VAL A 518 -4.81 26.94 18.09
CA VAL A 518 -4.58 25.49 17.92
C VAL A 518 -3.36 25.24 17.04
N ARG A 519 -2.41 24.48 17.57
CA ARG A 519 -1.21 24.02 16.87
C ARG A 519 -1.28 22.53 16.65
N ALA A 520 -0.88 22.09 15.48
CA ALA A 520 -0.87 20.68 15.12
C ALA A 520 0.46 20.31 14.45
N TRP A 521 1.03 19.16 14.79
CA TRP A 521 2.28 18.70 14.18
C TRP A 521 2.39 17.18 14.08
N SER A 522 3.13 16.71 13.10
CA SER A 522 3.54 15.32 12.95
C SER A 522 5.03 15.27 12.58
N THR A 523 5.69 14.20 13.00
CA THR A 523 7.13 13.97 12.81
C THR A 523 7.33 12.54 12.36
N TRP A 524 8.12 12.33 11.31
CA TRP A 524 8.41 11.01 10.78
C TRP A 524 9.80 10.98 10.17
N LYS A 525 10.24 9.78 9.80
CA LYS A 525 11.54 9.51 9.21
C LYS A 525 11.36 9.02 7.78
N GLU A 526 12.02 9.65 6.82
CA GLU A 526 11.99 9.25 5.41
C GLU A 526 13.33 9.37 4.67
N GLY A 527 13.54 8.53 3.65
CA GLY A 527 14.75 8.55 2.84
C GLY A 527 14.60 7.76 1.54
N CYS A 528 15.69 7.71 0.77
CA CYS A 528 15.76 7.00 -0.51
C CYS A 528 17.11 6.31 -0.65
N SER A 529 17.11 5.05 -1.10
CA SER A 529 18.34 4.31 -1.41
C SER A 529 18.08 3.26 -2.47
N ALA A 530 19.10 2.93 -3.25
CA ALA A 530 19.16 1.68 -3.98
C ALA A 530 19.60 0.54 -3.05
N SER A 531 19.07 -0.65 -3.28
CA SER A 531 19.56 -1.89 -2.70
C SER A 531 20.88 -2.30 -3.36
N PHE A 532 20.98 -2.16 -4.68
CA PHE A 532 22.17 -2.53 -5.45
C PHE A 532 22.43 -1.57 -6.61
N THR A 533 23.51 -0.79 -6.56
CA THR A 533 23.91 0.09 -7.68
C THR A 533 24.90 -0.59 -8.62
N GLY A 534 25.81 -1.38 -8.05
CA GLY A 534 27.03 -1.91 -8.67
C GLY A 534 28.22 -1.75 -7.73
N ARG A 535 29.42 -1.94 -8.27
CA ARG A 535 30.69 -1.81 -7.56
C ARG A 535 31.10 -0.34 -7.42
N ARG A 536 31.61 0.03 -6.25
CA ARG A 536 32.14 1.38 -5.99
C ARG A 536 33.63 1.47 -6.34
N PHE A 537 34.03 2.62 -6.91
CA PHE A 537 35.43 2.90 -7.25
C PHE A 537 35.99 4.09 -6.46
N ASP A 538 37.31 4.07 -6.22
CA ASP A 538 38.00 5.17 -5.53
C ASP A 538 38.28 6.36 -6.45
N THR A 539 38.35 6.12 -7.77
CA THR A 539 38.64 7.15 -8.76
C THR A 539 37.73 7.03 -9.96
N LYS A 540 37.44 8.16 -10.60
CA LYS A 540 36.69 8.22 -11.86
C LYS A 540 37.31 7.35 -12.95
N LYS A 541 38.63 7.37 -13.08
CA LYS A 541 39.35 6.56 -14.07
C LYS A 541 39.10 5.05 -13.86
N ALA A 542 39.15 4.57 -12.62
CA ALA A 542 38.90 3.15 -12.34
C ALA A 542 37.45 2.74 -12.68
N MET A 543 36.47 3.61 -12.41
CA MET A 543 35.08 3.40 -12.82
C MET A 543 34.93 3.40 -14.35
N ASP A 544 35.61 4.33 -15.03
CA ASP A 544 35.56 4.43 -16.48
C ASP A 544 36.18 3.19 -17.17
N ASP A 545 37.31 2.71 -16.65
CA ASP A 545 38.04 1.53 -17.13
C ASP A 545 37.24 0.22 -16.90
N ASN A 546 36.40 0.16 -15.86
CA ASN A 546 35.48 -0.96 -15.59
C ASN A 546 34.34 -1.08 -16.62
N ASN A 547 34.10 -0.05 -17.42
CA ASN A 547 33.15 -0.05 -18.53
C ASN A 547 31.77 -0.69 -18.22
N TYR A 548 31.12 -0.23 -17.16
CA TYR A 548 29.77 -0.66 -16.73
C TYR A 548 29.64 -2.11 -16.22
N GLU A 549 30.74 -2.85 -16.08
CA GLU A 549 30.72 -4.19 -15.48
C GLU A 549 30.10 -4.17 -14.07
N TRP A 550 29.17 -5.10 -13.82
CA TRP A 550 28.38 -5.22 -12.59
C TRP A 550 27.43 -4.06 -12.23
N GLN A 551 27.26 -3.05 -13.09
CA GLN A 551 26.32 -1.94 -12.85
C GLN A 551 24.88 -2.40 -13.09
N GLN A 552 23.96 -2.09 -12.16
CA GLN A 552 22.53 -2.50 -12.27
C GLN A 552 21.57 -1.34 -12.53
N ILE A 553 22.05 -0.10 -12.37
CA ILE A 553 21.28 1.11 -12.59
C ILE A 553 21.97 1.89 -13.70
N PHE A 554 21.30 2.05 -14.83
CA PHE A 554 21.79 2.82 -15.96
C PHE A 554 21.00 4.12 -16.06
N ILE A 555 21.70 5.25 -16.16
CA ILE A 555 21.08 6.56 -16.31
C ILE A 555 21.72 7.28 -17.48
N ASN A 556 20.95 8.12 -18.16
CA ASN A 556 21.57 9.13 -19.01
C ASN A 556 22.23 10.19 -18.12
N LEU A 557 23.25 10.87 -18.66
CA LEU A 557 23.79 12.08 -18.05
C LEU A 557 22.77 13.22 -18.23
N PHE A 558 21.70 13.27 -17.43
CA PHE A 558 20.61 14.24 -17.59
C PHE A 558 20.99 15.70 -17.21
N ALA A 559 22.25 16.07 -17.40
CA ALA A 559 22.79 17.40 -17.17
C ALA A 559 22.66 18.27 -18.43
N ALA A 560 22.31 19.54 -18.24
CA ALA A 560 22.30 20.52 -19.31
C ALA A 560 23.71 21.05 -19.60
N THR A 561 24.07 21.19 -20.87
CA THR A 561 25.34 21.83 -21.26
C THR A 561 25.27 23.34 -21.07
N ILE A 562 26.24 23.91 -20.36
CA ILE A 562 26.33 25.35 -20.15
C ILE A 562 26.81 26.04 -21.44
N THR A 563 26.08 27.03 -21.91
CA THR A 563 26.41 27.80 -23.12
C THR A 563 27.14 29.10 -22.77
N ASP A 564 26.46 30.00 -22.08
CA ASP A 564 26.90 31.36 -21.78
C ASP A 564 26.71 31.70 -20.30
N LYS A 565 25.76 31.03 -19.64
CA LYS A 565 25.39 31.23 -18.24
C LYS A 565 24.75 29.97 -17.66
N VAL A 566 24.73 29.91 -16.33
CA VAL A 566 24.03 28.85 -15.58
C VAL A 566 22.57 29.27 -15.40
N ASP A 567 21.64 28.49 -15.96
CA ASP A 567 20.19 28.78 -15.93
C ASP A 567 19.41 27.63 -15.31
N ALA A 568 18.82 27.85 -14.15
CA ALA A 568 18.06 26.85 -13.41
C ALA A 568 16.85 26.28 -14.16
N ASN A 569 16.34 26.97 -15.19
CA ASN A 569 15.25 26.44 -16.01
C ASN A 569 15.69 25.25 -16.89
N LYS A 570 16.99 25.15 -17.21
CA LYS A 570 17.54 24.04 -18.01
C LYS A 570 17.76 22.77 -17.18
N GLY A 571 17.71 22.86 -15.86
CA GLY A 571 17.93 21.74 -14.95
C GLY A 571 18.78 22.14 -13.76
N PHE A 572 18.78 21.28 -12.74
CA PHE A 572 19.57 21.50 -11.53
C PHE A 572 21.03 21.07 -11.71
N TRP A 573 21.31 20.13 -12.62
CA TRP A 573 22.66 19.68 -12.95
C TRP A 573 23.10 20.25 -14.29
N GLN A 574 24.21 20.98 -14.29
CA GLN A 574 24.74 21.64 -15.48
C GLN A 574 26.24 21.39 -15.62
N VAL A 575 26.68 21.08 -16.83
CA VAL A 575 28.04 20.68 -17.15
C VAL A 575 28.65 21.60 -18.20
N THR A 576 29.94 21.95 -18.07
CA THR A 576 30.66 22.60 -19.16
C THR A 576 30.87 21.65 -20.33
N GLY A 577 30.82 22.17 -21.56
CA GLY A 577 30.94 21.39 -22.79
C GLY A 577 31.77 22.12 -23.84
N SER A 578 31.79 21.60 -25.07
CA SER A 578 32.49 22.21 -26.21
C SER A 578 31.85 23.52 -26.69
N THR A 579 30.58 23.75 -26.36
CA THR A 579 29.82 24.95 -26.73
C THR A 579 29.81 26.02 -25.64
N THR A 580 30.52 25.79 -24.54
CA THR A 580 30.64 26.75 -23.44
C THR A 580 31.49 27.94 -23.86
N THR A 581 31.02 29.15 -23.54
CA THR A 581 31.66 30.43 -23.93
C THR A 581 32.16 31.23 -22.73
N GLN A 582 31.69 30.91 -21.53
CA GLN A 582 32.14 31.53 -20.28
C GLN A 582 32.59 30.47 -19.29
N ASP A 583 33.71 30.71 -18.63
CA ASP A 583 34.24 29.82 -17.60
C ASP A 583 34.01 30.35 -16.19
N THR A 584 33.63 31.63 -16.04
CA THR A 584 33.42 32.27 -14.75
C THR A 584 31.95 32.58 -14.54
N TYR A 585 31.39 32.11 -13.44
CA TYR A 585 29.96 32.28 -13.12
C TYR A 585 29.79 33.07 -11.82
N THR A 586 28.92 34.08 -11.87
CA THR A 586 28.63 34.98 -10.73
C THR A 586 27.20 34.83 -10.21
N ASP A 587 26.36 34.07 -10.92
CA ASP A 587 24.96 33.83 -10.57
C ASP A 587 24.47 32.48 -11.15
N ILE A 588 23.35 31.99 -10.64
CA ILE A 588 22.52 30.95 -11.25
C ILE A 588 21.15 31.59 -11.50
N GLU A 589 20.87 31.91 -12.76
CA GLU A 589 19.61 32.57 -13.10
C GLU A 589 18.41 31.66 -12.84
N ASN A 590 17.28 32.24 -12.47
CA ASN A 590 16.02 31.53 -12.20
C ASN A 590 16.10 30.47 -11.09
N ALA A 591 17.12 30.55 -10.21
CA ALA A 591 17.26 29.66 -9.07
C ALA A 591 16.01 29.73 -8.18
N LYS A 592 15.57 28.56 -7.72
CA LYS A 592 14.36 28.39 -6.90
C LYS A 592 14.75 27.99 -5.49
N ASP A 593 13.96 28.44 -4.53
CA ASP A 593 14.08 27.98 -3.15
C ASP A 593 13.87 26.46 -3.05
N GLY A 594 14.66 25.83 -2.19
CA GLY A 594 14.64 24.39 -1.95
C GLY A 594 15.17 23.50 -3.08
N VAL A 595 15.94 24.05 -4.04
CA VAL A 595 16.60 23.29 -5.10
C VAL A 595 18.11 23.50 -5.02
N ALA A 596 18.87 22.41 -4.99
CA ALA A 596 20.32 22.46 -5.07
C ALA A 596 20.80 22.34 -6.53
N TYR A 597 21.71 23.22 -6.92
CA TYR A 597 22.27 23.29 -8.26
C TYR A 597 23.71 22.77 -8.27
N CYS A 598 24.03 21.89 -9.22
CA CYS A 598 25.36 21.34 -9.44
C CYS A 598 25.96 21.94 -10.72
N ILE A 599 27.13 22.57 -10.59
CA ILE A 599 27.94 23.06 -11.71
C ILE A 599 29.17 22.16 -11.79
N GLU A 600 29.29 21.39 -12.86
CA GLU A 600 30.34 20.39 -13.05
C GLU A 600 31.19 20.69 -14.30
N CYS A 601 32.47 20.37 -14.21
CA CYS A 601 33.42 20.43 -15.31
C CYS A 601 33.25 19.22 -16.23
N GLY A 602 32.64 19.41 -17.40
CA GLY A 602 32.51 18.38 -18.43
C GLY A 602 33.59 18.46 -19.52
N ASN A 603 34.30 19.58 -19.64
CA ASN A 603 35.34 19.79 -20.65
C ASN A 603 36.60 20.44 -20.06
N LYS A 604 37.77 19.86 -20.35
CA LYS A 604 39.09 20.36 -19.89
C LYS A 604 39.42 21.76 -20.41
N THR A 605 38.86 22.20 -21.54
CA THR A 605 39.08 23.55 -22.08
C THR A 605 38.21 24.61 -21.41
N HIS A 606 37.14 24.19 -20.71
CA HIS A 606 36.16 25.06 -20.07
C HIS A 606 36.01 24.70 -18.60
N LEU A 607 37.01 25.08 -17.80
CA LEU A 607 37.05 24.81 -16.37
C LEU A 607 36.21 25.85 -15.61
N PRO A 608 35.07 25.46 -14.99
CA PRO A 608 34.22 26.40 -14.26
C PRO A 608 34.93 27.05 -13.06
N LYS A 609 34.70 28.35 -12.88
CA LYS A 609 35.27 29.20 -11.83
C LYS A 609 34.17 30.03 -11.16
N ILE A 610 34.22 30.09 -9.83
CA ILE A 610 33.29 30.90 -9.01
C ILE A 610 34.10 31.59 -7.92
N ALA A 611 34.05 32.92 -7.90
CA ALA A 611 34.66 33.71 -6.84
C ALA A 611 33.77 33.70 -5.58
N LYS A 612 34.39 33.68 -4.40
CA LYS A 612 33.68 33.87 -3.12
C LYS A 612 33.31 35.35 -2.94
N SER A 613 32.30 35.79 -3.69
CA SER A 613 31.86 37.19 -3.74
C SER A 613 30.46 37.29 -4.32
N GLY A 614 29.80 38.43 -4.14
CA GLY A 614 28.45 38.66 -4.66
C GLY A 614 27.48 37.61 -4.16
N LYS A 615 26.68 37.02 -5.06
CA LYS A 615 25.72 35.96 -4.72
C LYS A 615 26.37 34.68 -4.21
N PHE A 616 27.67 34.48 -4.43
CA PHE A 616 28.43 33.34 -3.91
C PHE A 616 29.27 33.71 -2.68
N ALA A 617 28.94 34.78 -1.94
CA ALA A 617 29.70 35.17 -0.74
C ALA A 617 29.74 34.08 0.35
N ASN A 618 28.71 33.23 0.42
CA ASN A 618 28.52 32.22 1.47
C ASN A 618 29.10 30.83 1.12
N ILE A 619 29.83 30.68 0.01
CA ILE A 619 30.57 29.44 -0.28
C ILE A 619 31.80 29.33 0.63
N THR A 620 32.31 28.12 0.84
CA THR A 620 33.41 27.89 1.79
C THR A 620 34.70 28.61 1.36
N ALA A 621 35.08 28.44 0.09
CA ALA A 621 36.20 29.10 -0.58
C ALA A 621 35.88 29.37 -2.06
N ALA A 622 36.69 30.16 -2.77
CA ALA A 622 36.56 30.24 -4.23
C ALA A 622 36.64 28.84 -4.86
N PHE A 623 35.90 28.62 -5.95
CA PHE A 623 35.89 27.37 -6.69
C PHE A 623 36.60 27.57 -8.03
N THR A 624 37.48 26.65 -8.37
CA THR A 624 38.15 26.59 -9.66
C THR A 624 38.36 25.11 -9.95
N ALA A 625 37.65 24.60 -10.96
CA ALA A 625 37.84 23.23 -11.40
C ALA A 625 39.27 23.03 -11.93
N SER A 626 39.81 21.84 -11.70
CA SER A 626 41.13 21.42 -12.16
C SER A 626 41.07 20.28 -13.17
N GLU A 627 40.04 19.43 -13.09
CA GLU A 627 39.84 18.30 -14.00
C GLU A 627 38.36 18.01 -14.29
N VAL A 628 38.11 17.15 -15.29
CA VAL A 628 36.76 16.75 -15.70
C VAL A 628 36.13 15.87 -14.62
N GLY A 629 34.96 16.27 -14.13
CA GLY A 629 34.30 15.69 -12.97
C GLY A 629 34.47 16.49 -11.67
N ASP A 630 35.28 17.56 -11.66
CA ASP A 630 35.24 18.54 -10.58
C ASP A 630 33.91 19.30 -10.62
N TYR A 631 33.30 19.53 -9.45
CA TYR A 631 32.00 20.17 -9.36
C TYR A 631 31.85 20.98 -8.07
N ILE A 632 30.85 21.86 -8.07
CA ILE A 632 30.35 22.51 -6.87
C ILE A 632 28.82 22.40 -6.83
N MET A 633 28.28 21.95 -5.70
CA MET A 633 26.85 21.91 -5.44
C MET A 633 26.47 22.99 -4.43
N VAL A 634 25.51 23.84 -4.81
CA VAL A 634 25.06 24.99 -4.01
C VAL A 634 23.54 25.02 -3.90
N ILE A 635 23.04 25.66 -2.85
CA ILE A 635 21.60 25.94 -2.68
C ILE A 635 21.37 27.42 -2.43
N LEU A 636 20.27 27.96 -2.93
CA LEU A 636 19.85 29.33 -2.65
C LEU A 636 19.39 29.44 -1.19
N GLY A 637 20.02 30.32 -0.41
CA GLY A 637 19.56 30.69 0.92
C GLY A 637 18.47 31.75 0.89
N ASN A 638 17.78 31.92 2.02
CA ASN A 638 16.73 32.93 2.18
C ASN A 638 17.26 34.38 2.04
N ASP A 639 18.57 34.57 2.22
CA ASP A 639 19.29 35.82 2.02
C ASP A 639 19.59 36.13 0.54
N GLY A 640 19.15 35.27 -0.39
CA GLY A 640 19.38 35.44 -1.83
C GLY A 640 20.79 35.05 -2.30
N ASN A 641 21.63 34.56 -1.38
CA ASN A 641 22.98 34.09 -1.67
C ASN A 641 23.05 32.56 -1.68
N PHE A 642 23.96 32.02 -2.49
CA PHE A 642 24.23 30.60 -2.60
C PHE A 642 25.13 30.11 -1.47
N ARG A 643 24.70 29.01 -0.85
CA ARG A 643 25.43 28.29 0.19
C ARG A 643 25.91 26.97 -0.36
N GLU A 644 27.14 26.61 -0.05
CA GLU A 644 27.76 25.40 -0.58
C GLU A 644 27.36 24.16 0.22
N LEU A 645 26.89 23.13 -0.47
CA LEU A 645 26.53 21.84 0.09
C LEU A 645 27.69 20.84 0.01
N GLU A 646 28.36 20.77 -1.14
CA GLU A 646 29.56 19.97 -1.36
C GLU A 646 30.34 20.47 -2.56
N ARG A 647 31.60 20.06 -2.66
CA ARG A 647 32.46 20.30 -3.82
C ARG A 647 33.37 19.13 -4.10
N CYS A 648 33.85 19.01 -5.33
CA CYS A 648 34.94 18.14 -5.74
C CYS A 648 35.99 18.98 -6.46
N VAL A 649 37.24 18.91 -6.01
CA VAL A 649 38.38 19.59 -6.66
C VAL A 649 39.55 18.62 -6.72
N GLY A 650 40.07 18.37 -7.91
CA GLY A 650 41.13 17.38 -8.17
C GLY A 650 40.70 15.98 -7.73
N GLY A 651 39.44 15.62 -7.99
CA GLY A 651 38.88 14.31 -7.67
C GLY A 651 38.61 14.09 -6.19
N LYS A 652 38.91 15.08 -5.33
CA LYS A 652 38.67 15.01 -3.90
C LYS A 652 37.34 15.66 -3.53
N ARG A 653 36.34 14.82 -3.25
CA ARG A 653 35.04 15.25 -2.73
C ARG A 653 35.13 15.72 -1.27
N THR A 654 34.53 16.87 -0.99
CA THR A 654 34.40 17.47 0.34
C THR A 654 32.94 17.88 0.57
N ILE A 655 32.36 17.47 1.70
CA ILE A 655 30.95 17.72 2.06
C ILE A 655 30.90 18.79 3.15
N ASN A 656 29.97 19.74 3.02
CA ASN A 656 29.66 20.68 4.08
C ASN A 656 28.85 19.97 5.19
N LYS A 657 29.54 19.55 6.24
CA LYS A 657 28.95 18.82 7.38
C LYS A 657 27.87 19.60 8.13
N GLU A 658 27.94 20.93 8.10
CA GLU A 658 26.98 21.77 8.81
C GLU A 658 25.62 21.80 8.09
N LEU A 659 25.64 21.82 6.76
CA LEU A 659 24.44 21.88 5.92
C LEU A 659 23.93 20.50 5.49
N GLN A 660 24.83 19.52 5.29
CA GLN A 660 24.51 18.16 4.86
C GLN A 660 25.12 17.08 5.78
N PRO A 661 24.73 17.03 7.07
CA PRO A 661 25.20 16.00 7.99
C PRO A 661 24.72 14.58 7.61
N ASN A 662 23.70 14.46 6.77
CA ASN A 662 23.10 13.17 6.42
C ASN A 662 23.93 12.36 5.39
N VAL A 663 24.76 13.02 4.59
CA VAL A 663 25.54 12.37 3.52
C VAL A 663 26.73 11.58 4.11
N PRO A 664 27.12 10.41 3.55
CA PRO A 664 28.32 9.68 3.96
C PRO A 664 29.58 10.56 3.96
N GLY A 665 30.23 10.69 5.12
CA GLY A 665 31.35 11.60 5.36
C GLY A 665 30.99 12.93 6.03
N GLY A 666 29.68 13.23 6.13
CA GLY A 666 29.12 14.46 6.73
C GLY A 666 28.87 14.43 8.23
N ARG A 667 28.60 13.25 8.82
CA ARG A 667 28.43 13.02 10.26
C ARG A 667 29.68 12.41 10.87
#